data_AF-A0A6P0T877-F1
#
_entry.id   AF-A0A6P0T877-F1
#
_cell.length_a   1.000
_cell.length_b   1.000
_cell.length_c   1.000
_cell.angle_alpha   90.00
_cell.angle_beta   90.00
_cell.angle_gamma   90.00
#
_symmetry.space_group_name_H-M   'P 1'
#
loop_
_entity.id
_entity.type
_entity.pdbx_description
1 polymer ?
#
loop_
_entity_poly.entity_id
_entity_poly.type
_entity_poly.pdbx_seq_one_letter_code
_entity_poly.pdbx_strand_id
1 'polypeptide(L)'
;MESLGLSDDSVSSSEDTESSAAVPEVVFEPSGTEDSSLGEETLSSVEEPESSAAVPEVVFEPSGTEGSSLGEETLAEAAPIEGSAVADEAVIEEALTTSEVLDESVLSDSETDAVEEGVEVLGSIALDPVEESLEDIVEEVEEATEAEASSRVTSPVFAKVGDRQNYVISPDVAFLQLASAEALGREPGANPDDFHPATGATFNDDGTLTLSVLVGNPNERLTVIGDFNNWGNGVDLGPYQLYPSVADPNVHEVTLPPNNYHKAQYRLRDQDGRDRLDLGATLFSTPAFNARFYDYRADDTLNAVFWQQTPIPAADLAAPVDLRGQQLVIAETDIVSLALKWTCVNPDSKFYGQTGADNIVELYSFVGECGLPEEMAKLGYNAVQFMPLDTHVDFWTPDSPYFPDWRYGYITINYYGKHADFGSPDELAQMVNAFHKADVAVVLDVVYSHYSDTGNEAPREFYPLGFSQYHREDGWELYGGPWTEWGTRRFTYTPEIRRNLIEAALVNVLDYGFDGLRVDNVNGIDSQPYGRDFLRELTAAVDLYQPKAVVIGEGYFGDWYLNRARGIGGAGLLTTYSDRFYLWFTENIIKYRDEIDTWRLDYMLSWDWPRALLYYPGNHDEFANPGNPFQTRGRYLAEAIQGGVHTRKIQSWSALTLFSSSYYLDMVQLWTLQPGNLNNNSPIDWARFEYPEVQELAQFQSDMKRFFATEAAFAPYNVHHNMLRWVDHENKVVVFERIDFATGRRVYVAINLGDRAIDHYKIGVHPDGASFRMALDSDLLAYGGAAHNQEWLTSDNRELEFFLGSYGVAGLVQQDKLEPIVAETASSGGPDPEFRPVDWYAIRAELKARGF
;
A
#
# COMPACT_ATOMS: atom_id res chain seq x y z
N MET A 1 -51.75 6.64 -9.57
CA MET A 1 -53.15 7.09 -9.43
C MET A 1 -53.99 5.96 -8.85
N GLU A 2 -55.10 6.33 -8.21
CA GLU A 2 -56.19 5.54 -7.63
C GLU A 2 -56.78 4.43 -8.55
N SER A 3 -57.52 3.41 -8.08
CA SER A 3 -57.78 2.85 -6.72
C SER A 3 -58.70 1.59 -6.77
N LEU A 4 -58.94 0.98 -5.58
CA LEU A 4 -60.12 0.16 -5.16
C LEU A 4 -60.24 -1.33 -5.57
N GLY A 5 -60.78 -2.18 -4.67
CA GLY A 5 -61.21 -3.56 -5.01
C GLY A 5 -61.44 -4.62 -3.89
N LEU A 6 -62.11 -4.29 -2.78
CA LEU A 6 -62.47 -5.17 -1.63
C LEU A 6 -63.05 -6.58 -1.95
N SER A 7 -62.80 -7.56 -1.04
CA SER A 7 -63.81 -8.54 -0.57
C SER A 7 -63.38 -9.32 0.69
N ASP A 8 -64.23 -9.37 1.73
CA ASP A 8 -64.07 -10.18 2.96
C ASP A 8 -64.57 -11.64 2.82
N ASP A 9 -64.21 -12.54 3.77
CA ASP A 9 -65.22 -13.31 4.53
C ASP A 9 -64.68 -14.21 5.69
N SER A 10 -65.10 -13.90 6.93
CA SER A 10 -65.57 -14.83 8.00
C SER A 10 -64.65 -15.93 8.61
N VAL A 11 -64.78 -16.46 9.86
CA VAL A 11 -65.26 -16.07 11.22
C VAL A 11 -65.50 -17.38 12.03
N SER A 12 -64.88 -17.55 13.21
CA SER A 12 -65.29 -18.41 14.37
C SER A 12 -64.19 -18.38 15.46
N SER A 13 -64.38 -17.79 16.65
CA SER A 13 -64.99 -18.35 17.89
C SER A 13 -64.19 -19.49 18.55
N SER A 14 -63.88 -19.52 19.86
CA SER A 14 -64.24 -18.60 20.98
C SER A 14 -63.46 -18.93 22.27
N GLU A 15 -63.28 -17.91 23.14
CA GLU A 15 -63.15 -17.98 24.62
C GLU A 15 -61.95 -18.77 25.23
N ASP A 16 -61.34 -18.40 26.36
CA ASP A 16 -61.81 -17.54 27.46
C ASP A 16 -60.67 -16.74 28.18
N THR A 17 -61.07 -15.75 29.00
CA THR A 17 -60.36 -14.92 30.03
C THR A 17 -58.98 -15.39 30.60
N GLU A 18 -58.05 -14.55 31.10
CA GLU A 18 -57.79 -13.10 31.33
C GLU A 18 -56.29 -12.99 31.78
N SER A 19 -55.55 -11.87 31.94
CA SER A 19 -55.55 -10.42 31.60
C SER A 19 -54.10 -9.89 31.92
N SER A 20 -53.66 -8.62 31.85
CA SER A 20 -54.29 -7.29 31.72
C SER A 20 -53.37 -6.25 31.03
N ALA A 21 -53.94 -5.32 30.26
CA ALA A 21 -53.59 -3.89 30.06
C ALA A 21 -52.11 -3.41 30.23
N ALA A 22 -51.40 -2.75 29.29
CA ALA A 22 -51.73 -2.04 28.02
C ALA A 22 -52.78 -0.90 28.17
N VAL A 23 -52.68 0.33 27.63
CA VAL A 23 -51.88 1.03 26.58
C VAL A 23 -51.87 2.55 26.97
N PRO A 24 -51.82 3.61 26.11
CA PRO A 24 -51.05 3.93 24.88
C PRO A 24 -50.33 5.32 24.95
N GLU A 25 -49.77 5.78 23.83
CA GLU A 25 -49.53 7.20 23.51
C GLU A 25 -50.84 8.01 23.37
N VAL A 26 -50.83 9.33 23.64
CA VAL A 26 -51.63 10.33 22.89
C VAL A 26 -50.92 11.70 22.85
N VAL A 27 -50.95 12.34 21.68
CA VAL A 27 -50.59 13.73 21.31
C VAL A 27 -51.31 14.81 22.16
N PHE A 28 -50.71 15.99 22.40
CA PHE A 28 -51.39 17.31 22.31
C PHE A 28 -50.45 18.53 22.43
N GLU A 29 -50.72 19.59 21.65
CA GLU A 29 -50.16 20.95 21.81
C GLU A 29 -51.09 21.87 22.68
N PRO A 30 -50.99 23.22 22.71
CA PRO A 30 -50.30 23.90 23.83
C PRO A 30 -51.14 24.99 24.53
N SER A 31 -50.74 25.47 25.73
CA SER A 31 -51.28 26.73 26.29
C SER A 31 -50.47 27.36 27.43
N GLY A 32 -50.39 28.70 27.43
CA GLY A 32 -50.83 29.50 28.58
C GLY A 32 -49.83 29.93 29.68
N THR A 33 -49.02 30.94 29.39
CA THR A 33 -48.83 32.19 30.19
C THR A 33 -48.93 32.18 31.73
N GLU A 34 -47.85 32.61 32.41
CA GLU A 34 -47.75 33.75 33.37
C GLU A 34 -46.34 33.76 34.03
N ASP A 35 -45.80 34.84 34.62
CA ASP A 35 -45.51 36.23 34.18
C ASP A 35 -44.49 36.85 35.20
N SER A 36 -44.02 38.09 34.98
CA SER A 36 -43.04 38.90 35.74
C SER A 36 -41.56 38.52 35.56
N SER A 37 -40.64 39.32 34.98
CA SER A 37 -40.36 40.79 34.93
C SER A 37 -39.49 41.31 36.10
N LEU A 38 -38.59 42.30 35.97
CA LEU A 38 -38.33 43.35 34.96
C LEU A 38 -36.82 43.53 34.65
N GLY A 39 -36.47 44.21 33.55
CA GLY A 39 -35.10 44.66 33.26
C GLY A 39 -34.89 45.22 31.84
N GLU A 40 -35.42 46.42 31.55
CA GLU A 40 -35.48 47.00 30.18
C GLU A 40 -34.30 47.90 29.79
N GLU A 41 -34.28 48.21 28.48
CA GLU A 41 -33.64 49.32 27.72
C GLU A 41 -32.46 48.94 26.80
N THR A 42 -32.43 49.26 25.50
CA THR A 42 -33.48 49.70 24.53
C THR A 42 -33.11 49.33 23.08
N LEU A 43 -34.11 48.89 22.29
CA LEU A 43 -34.57 49.40 20.97
C LEU A 43 -33.60 50.27 20.12
N SER A 44 -33.56 50.24 18.77
CA SER A 44 -34.54 49.92 17.70
C SER A 44 -33.81 49.84 16.32
N SER A 45 -34.29 49.28 15.18
CA SER A 45 -35.47 48.47 14.79
C SER A 45 -35.47 48.16 13.27
N VAL A 46 -35.97 46.99 12.84
CA VAL A 46 -36.82 46.76 11.61
C VAL A 46 -36.12 46.99 10.23
N GLU A 47 -36.33 46.25 9.13
CA GLU A 47 -37.52 45.57 8.56
C GLU A 47 -37.15 44.30 7.72
N GLU A 48 -38.14 43.45 7.45
CA GLU A 48 -38.12 42.26 6.54
C GLU A 48 -38.88 42.59 5.22
N PRO A 49 -38.88 41.81 4.10
CA PRO A 49 -39.29 40.38 4.07
C PRO A 49 -38.71 39.46 2.94
N GLU A 50 -39.20 38.22 2.93
CA GLU A 50 -39.22 37.13 1.92
C GLU A 50 -38.83 37.39 0.44
N SER A 51 -38.20 36.38 -0.19
CA SER A 51 -38.84 35.54 -1.24
C SER A 51 -37.89 34.48 -1.83
N SER A 52 -38.41 33.55 -2.65
CA SER A 52 -37.71 32.39 -3.22
C SER A 52 -37.35 32.57 -4.72
N ALA A 53 -36.37 31.80 -5.23
CA ALA A 53 -36.54 30.89 -6.39
C ALA A 53 -35.23 30.32 -6.99
N ALA A 54 -35.34 29.07 -7.47
CA ALA A 54 -34.75 28.48 -8.68
C ALA A 54 -33.25 28.62 -9.06
N VAL A 55 -32.65 27.46 -9.34
CA VAL A 55 -31.41 27.26 -10.12
C VAL A 55 -31.67 27.49 -11.63
N PRO A 56 -30.68 28.00 -12.38
CA PRO A 56 -30.52 27.67 -13.79
C PRO A 56 -29.12 27.08 -14.11
N GLU A 57 -29.07 26.09 -14.99
CA GLU A 57 -27.84 25.65 -15.67
C GLU A 57 -27.34 26.73 -16.63
N VAL A 58 -26.03 26.77 -16.91
CA VAL A 58 -25.45 27.56 -18.01
C VAL A 58 -24.48 26.71 -18.82
N VAL A 59 -24.79 26.53 -20.10
CA VAL A 59 -23.96 25.85 -21.11
C VAL A 59 -22.86 26.80 -21.59
N PHE A 60 -21.65 26.28 -21.81
CA PHE A 60 -20.56 27.00 -22.48
C PHE A 60 -20.24 26.41 -23.87
N GLU A 61 -20.28 27.26 -24.90
CA GLU A 61 -19.55 27.09 -26.16
C GLU A 61 -18.78 28.39 -26.51
N PRO A 62 -17.69 28.34 -27.30
CA PRO A 62 -16.66 29.38 -27.28
C PRO A 62 -16.60 30.30 -28.52
N SER A 63 -16.27 31.58 -28.31
CA SER A 63 -15.63 32.54 -29.24
C SER A 63 -15.61 33.94 -28.57
N GLY A 64 -14.80 34.93 -28.94
CA GLY A 64 -13.71 34.98 -29.93
C GLY A 64 -13.01 36.36 -29.92
N THR A 65 -11.82 36.42 -30.50
CA THR A 65 -10.88 37.57 -30.70
C THR A 65 -11.42 39.02 -30.78
N GLU A 66 -10.87 39.93 -29.95
CA GLU A 66 -10.44 41.33 -30.22
C GLU A 66 -9.93 41.96 -28.87
N GLY A 67 -9.10 43.00 -28.78
CA GLY A 67 -8.31 43.75 -29.77
C GLY A 67 -7.90 45.17 -29.26
N SER A 68 -6.59 45.51 -29.26
CA SER A 68 -6.02 46.87 -28.98
C SER A 68 -6.06 47.35 -27.50
N SER A 69 -5.27 48.34 -27.00
CA SER A 69 -4.01 49.00 -27.44
C SER A 69 -3.41 49.97 -26.36
N LEU A 70 -2.22 50.56 -26.66
CA LEU A 70 -1.54 51.76 -26.08
C LEU A 70 -0.58 51.59 -24.88
N GLY A 71 0.66 52.14 -24.98
CA GLY A 71 1.63 52.17 -23.86
C GLY A 71 3.12 52.55 -24.10
N GLU A 72 3.47 53.56 -24.90
CA GLU A 72 4.86 54.11 -25.05
C GLU A 72 5.17 55.23 -24.00
N GLU A 73 6.38 55.74 -23.68
CA GLU A 73 7.81 55.71 -24.15
C GLU A 73 8.68 56.10 -22.88
N THR A 74 10.02 56.01 -22.66
CA THR A 74 11.36 55.88 -23.33
C THR A 74 12.30 55.06 -22.38
N LEU A 75 13.56 54.61 -22.62
CA LEU A 75 14.74 54.88 -23.50
C LEU A 75 15.89 55.81 -22.97
N ALA A 76 17.15 55.38 -23.18
CA ALA A 76 18.47 56.07 -23.02
C ALA A 76 19.02 56.33 -21.58
N GLU A 77 20.34 56.40 -21.27
CA GLU A 77 21.61 56.20 -22.04
C GLU A 77 22.81 55.76 -21.12
N ALA A 78 24.07 55.72 -21.62
CA ALA A 78 25.15 54.86 -21.07
C ALA A 78 26.56 55.49 -20.76
N ALA A 79 27.29 54.84 -19.81
CA ALA A 79 28.77 54.65 -19.73
C ALA A 79 29.69 55.91 -19.57
N PRO A 80 31.07 55.84 -19.62
CA PRO A 80 32.04 54.70 -19.60
C PRO A 80 33.36 54.83 -18.74
N ILE A 81 33.97 53.67 -18.42
CA ILE A 81 35.42 53.23 -18.49
C ILE A 81 36.60 54.02 -17.86
N GLU A 82 37.46 53.34 -17.06
CA GLU A 82 38.96 53.15 -17.14
C GLU A 82 39.52 52.50 -15.83
N GLY A 83 40.54 51.61 -15.77
CA GLY A 83 41.28 50.85 -16.80
C GLY A 83 42.50 50.04 -16.24
N SER A 84 43.03 49.06 -17.03
CA SER A 84 44.28 48.25 -16.84
C SER A 84 44.30 47.12 -15.76
N ALA A 85 45.00 45.97 -15.89
CA ALA A 85 45.66 45.22 -17.01
C ALA A 85 46.21 43.86 -16.44
N VAL A 86 46.51 42.72 -17.09
CA VAL A 86 46.52 42.08 -18.45
C VAL A 86 47.10 40.64 -18.26
N ALA A 87 46.96 39.72 -19.24
CA ALA A 87 47.48 38.32 -19.36
C ALA A 87 46.44 37.22 -19.02
N ASP A 88 45.72 36.55 -19.94
CA ASP A 88 46.01 35.90 -21.26
C ASP A 88 46.71 34.53 -21.09
N GLU A 89 46.37 33.40 -21.75
CA GLU A 89 45.41 32.95 -22.81
C GLU A 89 45.15 31.42 -22.58
N ALA A 90 44.17 30.65 -23.09
CA ALA A 90 42.98 30.77 -23.96
C ALA A 90 41.87 29.76 -23.45
N VAL A 91 40.57 29.66 -23.83
CA VAL A 91 39.76 29.60 -25.10
C VAL A 91 40.02 28.33 -25.96
N ILE A 92 39.04 27.58 -26.53
CA ILE A 92 37.61 27.83 -26.89
C ILE A 92 36.78 26.51 -26.83
N GLU A 93 35.50 26.57 -26.42
CA GLU A 93 34.36 26.10 -27.26
C GLU A 93 33.03 26.77 -26.84
N GLU A 94 32.07 26.88 -27.76
CA GLU A 94 30.85 27.71 -27.63
C GLU A 94 29.60 26.90 -28.07
N ALA A 95 28.44 27.21 -27.51
CA ALA A 95 27.20 26.47 -27.77
C ALA A 95 26.48 26.91 -29.06
N LEU A 96 25.52 26.10 -29.55
CA LEU A 96 24.11 26.52 -29.66
C LEU A 96 23.15 25.41 -30.13
N THR A 97 21.89 25.59 -29.72
CA THR A 97 20.61 25.01 -30.17
C THR A 97 20.48 24.85 -31.70
N THR A 98 19.62 23.98 -32.26
CA THR A 98 18.14 23.93 -32.08
C THR A 98 17.52 22.56 -32.40
N SER A 99 16.27 22.36 -31.96
CA SER A 99 15.37 21.29 -32.43
C SER A 99 14.58 21.68 -33.68
N GLU A 100 14.06 20.68 -34.40
CA GLU A 100 12.91 20.84 -35.31
C GLU A 100 12.03 19.58 -35.26
N VAL A 101 10.75 19.71 -35.59
CA VAL A 101 9.70 18.68 -35.40
C VAL A 101 9.09 18.29 -36.74
N LEU A 102 8.84 16.99 -36.95
CA LEU A 102 7.86 16.51 -37.94
C LEU A 102 7.04 15.35 -37.37
N ASP A 103 5.83 15.21 -37.91
CA ASP A 103 4.74 14.37 -37.42
C ASP A 103 4.08 13.61 -38.60
N GLU A 104 3.15 12.71 -38.28
CA GLU A 104 2.17 12.04 -39.16
C GLU A 104 2.65 11.16 -40.34
N SER A 105 2.72 9.85 -40.05
CA SER A 105 1.78 8.85 -40.64
C SER A 105 2.06 8.12 -41.99
N VAL A 106 1.28 7.03 -42.19
CA VAL A 106 0.86 6.36 -43.46
C VAL A 106 1.85 5.45 -44.23
N LEU A 107 1.66 4.13 -44.00
CA LEU A 107 1.55 2.98 -44.94
C LEU A 107 2.67 2.53 -45.91
N SER A 108 2.62 1.21 -46.15
CA SER A 108 2.97 0.39 -47.34
C SER A 108 4.42 -0.06 -47.61
N ASP A 109 4.62 -1.37 -47.44
CA ASP A 109 5.02 -2.39 -48.44
C ASP A 109 6.22 -2.22 -49.41
N SER A 110 6.71 -3.38 -49.89
CA SER A 110 7.84 -3.64 -50.83
C SER A 110 9.24 -3.31 -50.27
N GLU A 111 10.13 -4.27 -50.03
CA GLU A 111 10.76 -5.31 -50.90
C GLU A 111 12.08 -4.87 -51.55
N THR A 112 13.18 -5.47 -51.05
CA THR A 112 14.35 -6.00 -51.81
C THR A 112 15.44 -5.07 -52.40
N ASP A 113 16.66 -5.59 -52.28
CA ASP A 113 17.80 -5.55 -53.22
C ASP A 113 18.74 -4.32 -53.36
N ALA A 114 19.74 -4.30 -52.47
CA ALA A 114 21.15 -4.65 -52.81
C ALA A 114 22.09 -3.64 -53.52
N VAL A 115 23.37 -4.08 -53.62
CA VAL A 115 24.58 -3.42 -54.16
C VAL A 115 25.12 -2.28 -53.26
N GLU A 116 26.23 -2.38 -52.52
CA GLU A 116 27.57 -3.02 -52.67
C GLU A 116 28.63 -2.14 -53.39
N GLU A 117 29.90 -2.35 -53.04
CA GLU A 117 31.12 -1.59 -53.37
C GLU A 117 31.25 -0.18 -52.74
N GLY A 118 32.43 0.27 -52.29
CA GLY A 118 33.76 -0.37 -52.31
C GLY A 118 34.76 0.26 -51.31
N VAL A 119 35.96 -0.33 -51.21
CA VAL A 119 36.92 -0.09 -50.12
C VAL A 119 38.36 0.15 -50.63
N GLU A 120 39.06 1.15 -50.06
CA GLU A 120 40.53 1.20 -49.95
C GLU A 120 40.87 1.50 -48.47
N VAL A 121 41.54 0.65 -47.67
CA VAL A 121 42.80 -0.13 -47.77
C VAL A 121 44.06 0.70 -47.46
N LEU A 122 44.77 0.31 -46.36
CA LEU A 122 46.24 0.20 -46.17
C LEU A 122 46.57 0.14 -44.65
N GLY A 123 47.24 -0.89 -44.09
CA GLY A 123 47.55 -2.24 -44.59
C GLY A 123 48.74 -2.94 -43.88
N SER A 124 48.79 -4.28 -43.93
CA SER A 124 49.96 -5.18 -43.73
C SER A 124 50.52 -5.34 -42.28
N ILE A 125 51.17 -6.43 -41.81
CA ILE A 125 51.73 -7.71 -42.37
C ILE A 125 51.40 -8.81 -41.30
N ALA A 126 50.71 -9.94 -41.55
CA ALA A 126 51.09 -11.21 -42.24
C ALA A 126 52.21 -12.03 -41.52
N LEU A 127 52.36 -13.36 -41.58
CA LEU A 127 51.83 -14.50 -42.39
C LEU A 127 51.51 -15.69 -41.42
N ASP A 128 51.10 -16.93 -41.77
CA ASP A 128 50.86 -17.73 -43.01
C ASP A 128 49.80 -18.85 -42.69
N PRO A 129 49.11 -19.50 -43.66
CA PRO A 129 47.96 -20.40 -43.43
C PRO A 129 48.21 -21.91 -43.69
N VAL A 130 47.18 -22.73 -43.43
CA VAL A 130 46.95 -24.06 -44.07
C VAL A 130 45.48 -24.09 -44.55
N GLU A 131 45.26 -24.59 -45.75
CA GLU A 131 43.93 -24.67 -46.40
C GLU A 131 43.30 -26.06 -46.20
N GLU A 132 42.01 -26.10 -45.87
CA GLU A 132 41.10 -27.23 -46.16
C GLU A 132 39.68 -26.69 -46.41
N SER A 133 38.86 -27.40 -47.18
CA SER A 133 37.71 -26.82 -47.89
C SER A 133 36.47 -26.54 -47.00
N LEU A 134 35.87 -25.36 -47.17
CA LEU A 134 34.62 -24.96 -46.51
C LEU A 134 33.40 -25.82 -46.89
N GLU A 135 33.47 -26.62 -47.96
CA GLU A 135 32.37 -27.49 -48.40
C GLU A 135 32.31 -28.79 -47.56
N ASP A 136 33.44 -29.32 -47.08
CA ASP A 136 33.49 -30.51 -46.22
C ASP A 136 33.04 -30.23 -44.77
N ILE A 137 33.03 -28.95 -44.35
CA ILE A 137 32.61 -28.52 -43.01
C ILE A 137 31.08 -28.41 -42.88
N VAL A 138 30.34 -28.34 -43.99
CA VAL A 138 28.87 -28.19 -43.94
C VAL A 138 28.17 -29.52 -43.60
N GLU A 139 28.60 -30.65 -44.17
CA GLU A 139 27.97 -31.95 -43.88
C GLU A 139 28.24 -32.44 -42.44
N GLU A 140 29.39 -32.15 -41.82
CA GLU A 140 29.63 -32.48 -40.40
C GLU A 140 28.94 -31.52 -39.39
N VAL A 141 28.40 -30.37 -39.85
CA VAL A 141 27.67 -29.42 -38.98
C VAL A 141 26.16 -29.65 -39.00
N GLU A 142 25.59 -30.18 -40.08
CA GLU A 142 24.15 -30.52 -40.12
C GLU A 142 23.81 -31.75 -39.26
N GLU A 143 24.63 -32.82 -39.23
CA GLU A 143 24.41 -33.94 -38.27
C GLU A 143 24.71 -33.55 -36.80
N ALA A 144 25.48 -32.47 -36.56
CA ALA A 144 25.77 -31.99 -35.20
C ALA A 144 24.64 -31.14 -34.59
N THR A 145 23.81 -30.48 -35.40
CA THR A 145 22.85 -29.46 -34.93
C THR A 145 21.47 -30.00 -34.56
N GLU A 146 21.05 -31.18 -35.04
CA GLU A 146 19.82 -31.85 -34.55
C GLU A 146 20.02 -32.59 -33.20
N ALA A 147 21.26 -32.85 -32.77
CA ALA A 147 21.56 -33.63 -31.57
C ALA A 147 21.48 -32.83 -30.25
N GLU A 148 21.96 -31.57 -30.22
CA GLU A 148 21.99 -30.75 -29.00
C GLU A 148 20.79 -29.80 -28.84
N ALA A 149 19.94 -29.65 -29.87
CA ALA A 149 18.71 -28.85 -29.80
C ALA A 149 17.59 -29.48 -28.93
N SER A 150 17.68 -30.77 -28.60
CA SER A 150 16.59 -31.55 -28.00
C SER A 150 16.54 -31.55 -26.45
N SER A 151 17.39 -30.80 -25.73
CA SER A 151 17.53 -30.94 -24.27
C SER A 151 17.69 -29.63 -23.48
N ARG A 152 16.89 -28.59 -23.78
CA ARG A 152 16.91 -27.32 -23.03
C ARG A 152 15.56 -26.61 -22.85
N VAL A 153 14.51 -27.37 -22.48
CA VAL A 153 13.26 -26.81 -21.94
C VAL A 153 12.82 -27.62 -20.72
N THR A 154 12.90 -27.02 -19.53
CA THR A 154 12.18 -27.49 -18.33
C THR A 154 10.96 -26.61 -18.10
N SER A 155 9.86 -26.99 -18.75
CA SER A 155 8.52 -26.44 -18.50
C SER A 155 8.11 -26.57 -17.03
N PRO A 156 7.05 -25.86 -16.56
CA PRO A 156 6.34 -26.27 -15.35
C PRO A 156 6.03 -27.77 -15.39
N VAL A 157 6.18 -28.46 -14.25
CA VAL A 157 6.09 -29.92 -14.19
C VAL A 157 4.62 -30.35 -14.25
N PHE A 158 4.16 -30.70 -15.46
CA PHE A 158 2.88 -31.37 -15.70
C PHE A 158 2.90 -32.81 -15.14
N ALA A 159 2.72 -32.94 -13.82
CA ALA A 159 2.69 -34.24 -13.16
C ALA A 159 1.37 -34.97 -13.46
N LYS A 160 1.45 -36.19 -14.02
CA LYS A 160 0.29 -37.07 -14.20
C LYS A 160 -0.17 -37.67 -12.87
N VAL A 161 -0.99 -36.94 -12.12
CA VAL A 161 -1.62 -37.40 -10.88
C VAL A 161 -2.85 -38.27 -11.22
N GLY A 162 -2.60 -39.44 -11.79
CA GLY A 162 -3.63 -40.32 -12.36
C GLY A 162 -4.19 -39.76 -13.67
N ASP A 163 -5.51 -39.92 -13.89
CA ASP A 163 -6.21 -39.43 -15.10
C ASP A 163 -6.33 -37.90 -15.19
N ARG A 164 -5.85 -37.16 -14.17
CA ARG A 164 -5.76 -35.70 -14.17
C ARG A 164 -4.66 -35.22 -15.14
N GLN A 165 -5.04 -34.80 -16.35
CA GLN A 165 -4.08 -34.31 -17.37
C GLN A 165 -3.80 -32.80 -17.32
N ASN A 166 -4.67 -31.99 -16.70
CA ASN A 166 -4.72 -30.53 -16.89
C ASN A 166 -4.47 -29.68 -15.61
N TYR A 167 -3.76 -30.21 -14.62
CA TYR A 167 -3.44 -29.46 -13.39
C TYR A 167 -2.02 -28.88 -13.45
N VAL A 168 -1.87 -27.63 -13.04
CA VAL A 168 -0.55 -27.00 -12.82
C VAL A 168 -0.22 -27.01 -11.33
N ILE A 169 1.05 -27.29 -11.03
CA ILE A 169 1.59 -27.44 -9.68
C ILE A 169 2.48 -26.24 -9.33
N SER A 170 2.26 -25.62 -8.17
CA SER A 170 3.21 -24.64 -7.64
C SER A 170 4.53 -25.30 -7.24
N PRO A 171 5.68 -24.67 -7.54
CA PRO A 171 6.97 -25.11 -7.01
C PRO A 171 6.93 -25.18 -5.48
N ASP A 172 7.64 -26.13 -4.90
CA ASP A 172 7.78 -26.25 -3.44
C ASP A 172 8.41 -24.96 -2.85
N VAL A 173 7.91 -24.51 -1.70
CA VAL A 173 8.40 -23.29 -1.04
C VAL A 173 9.79 -23.49 -0.40
N ALA A 174 10.24 -24.71 -0.12
CA ALA A 174 11.65 -24.95 0.24
C ALA A 174 12.59 -24.89 -0.98
N PHE A 175 12.10 -25.17 -2.20
CA PHE A 175 12.78 -24.86 -3.47
C PHE A 175 12.68 -23.36 -3.83
N LEU A 176 11.56 -22.70 -3.54
CA LEU A 176 11.42 -21.24 -3.70
C LEU A 176 12.15 -20.45 -2.61
N GLN A 177 12.59 -21.08 -1.52
CA GLN A 177 13.41 -20.47 -0.45
C GLN A 177 12.89 -19.09 -0.04
N LEU A 178 11.58 -18.99 0.22
CA LEU A 178 10.91 -17.72 0.51
C LEU A 178 11.15 -17.26 1.94
N ALA A 179 11.25 -15.94 2.13
CA ALA A 179 11.42 -15.34 3.45
C ALA A 179 10.22 -15.62 4.39
N SER A 180 9.02 -15.74 3.84
CA SER A 180 7.80 -16.11 4.58
C SER A 180 7.87 -17.50 5.24
N ALA A 181 8.64 -18.43 4.68
CA ALA A 181 8.93 -19.72 5.31
C ALA A 181 10.11 -19.63 6.30
N GLU A 182 11.10 -18.78 6.02
CA GLU A 182 12.24 -18.52 6.91
C GLU A 182 11.80 -17.86 8.24
N ALA A 183 10.73 -17.06 8.22
CA ALA A 183 10.20 -16.34 9.38
C ALA A 183 9.52 -17.26 10.43
N LEU A 184 8.92 -18.38 10.00
CA LEU A 184 8.05 -19.24 10.82
C LEU A 184 8.70 -19.76 12.11
N GLY A 185 10.02 -19.99 12.08
CA GLY A 185 10.79 -20.59 13.18
C GLY A 185 11.72 -19.62 13.91
N ARG A 186 11.54 -18.31 13.72
CA ARG A 186 12.34 -17.28 14.41
C ARG A 186 11.84 -17.05 15.84
N GLU A 187 12.73 -16.56 16.69
CA GLU A 187 12.41 -16.02 18.02
C GLU A 187 13.27 -14.76 18.23
N PRO A 188 12.88 -13.81 19.10
CA PRO A 188 13.64 -12.58 19.31
C PRO A 188 15.10 -12.87 19.67
N GLY A 189 16.02 -12.32 18.88
CA GLY A 189 17.47 -12.47 19.09
C GLY A 189 18.05 -11.38 20.00
N ALA A 190 17.31 -10.30 20.22
CA ALA A 190 17.56 -9.25 21.19
C ALA A 190 16.26 -8.93 21.96
N ASN A 191 16.39 -8.26 23.11
CA ASN A 191 15.25 -7.76 23.86
C ASN A 191 14.80 -6.40 23.29
N PRO A 192 13.50 -6.15 23.03
CA PRO A 192 13.00 -4.84 22.63
C PRO A 192 13.44 -3.69 23.54
N ASP A 193 13.43 -3.87 24.88
CA ASP A 193 13.83 -2.80 25.82
C ASP A 193 15.32 -2.42 25.72
N ASP A 194 16.15 -3.26 25.08
CA ASP A 194 17.59 -3.01 24.88
C ASP A 194 17.83 -2.17 23.60
N PHE A 195 16.79 -1.91 22.78
CA PHE A 195 16.91 -1.05 21.59
C PHE A 195 16.84 0.43 21.98
N HIS A 196 17.88 1.18 21.63
CA HIS A 196 17.90 2.65 21.67
C HIS A 196 18.46 3.17 20.34
N PRO A 197 17.79 4.11 19.64
CA PRO A 197 18.31 4.70 18.40
C PRO A 197 19.53 5.60 18.66
N ALA A 198 20.34 5.85 17.63
CA ALA A 198 21.48 6.77 17.69
C ALA A 198 21.07 8.23 17.79
N THR A 199 19.85 8.54 17.37
CA THR A 199 19.32 9.89 17.19
C THR A 199 17.97 10.05 17.85
N GLY A 200 17.68 11.28 18.30
CA GLY A 200 16.49 11.62 19.06
C GLY A 200 16.84 12.04 20.49
N ALA A 201 15.82 12.06 21.36
CA ALA A 201 15.91 12.66 22.69
C ALA A 201 15.65 11.65 23.81
N THR A 202 16.64 11.44 24.68
CA THR A 202 16.54 10.63 25.90
C THR A 202 16.26 11.52 27.11
N PHE A 203 15.15 11.27 27.80
CA PHE A 203 14.78 11.95 29.05
C PHE A 203 15.37 11.19 30.25
N ASN A 204 16.12 11.86 31.12
CA ASN A 204 16.84 11.23 32.24
C ASN A 204 16.12 11.43 33.58
N ASP A 205 16.30 10.50 34.52
CA ASP A 205 15.70 10.53 35.88
C ASP A 205 16.03 11.78 36.71
N ASP A 206 17.13 12.49 36.39
CA ASP A 206 17.54 13.73 37.07
C ASP A 206 16.92 15.01 36.46
N GLY A 207 16.08 14.85 35.42
CA GLY A 207 15.43 15.91 34.67
C GLY A 207 16.27 16.51 33.54
N THR A 208 17.51 16.04 33.32
CA THR A 208 18.25 16.36 32.09
C THR A 208 17.65 15.68 30.86
N LEU A 209 17.97 16.20 29.69
CA LEU A 209 17.64 15.58 28.40
C LEU A 209 18.93 15.45 27.58
N THR A 210 19.24 14.25 27.12
CA THR A 210 20.31 14.05 26.12
C THR A 210 19.69 14.05 24.72
N LEU A 211 20.14 14.96 23.85
CA LEU A 211 19.78 14.97 22.43
C LEU A 211 20.99 14.50 21.63
N SER A 212 20.78 13.52 20.77
CA SER A 212 21.77 13.00 19.82
C SER A 212 21.25 13.15 18.39
N VAL A 213 22.07 13.66 17.47
CA VAL A 213 21.67 14.03 16.09
C VAL A 213 22.70 13.51 15.09
N LEU A 214 22.24 12.92 13.98
CA LEU A 214 23.11 12.54 12.87
C LEU A 214 23.47 13.80 12.05
N VAL A 215 24.74 14.21 12.14
CA VAL A 215 25.27 15.42 11.46
C VAL A 215 26.08 15.05 10.23
N GLY A 216 26.80 13.92 10.25
CA GLY A 216 27.62 13.44 9.11
C GLY A 216 28.92 14.20 8.86
N ASN A 217 29.20 15.25 9.63
CA ASN A 217 30.45 16.02 9.58
C ASN A 217 30.94 16.37 10.99
N PRO A 218 32.00 15.70 11.51
CA PRO A 218 32.49 15.90 12.88
C PRO A 218 33.03 17.31 13.17
N ASN A 219 33.18 18.16 12.14
CA ASN A 219 33.64 19.54 12.27
C ASN A 219 32.49 20.55 12.41
N GLU A 220 31.26 20.21 12.01
CA GLU A 220 30.10 21.13 12.06
C GLU A 220 29.62 21.37 13.51
N ARG A 221 29.14 22.57 13.83
CA ARG A 221 28.74 22.93 15.20
C ARG A 221 27.30 23.44 15.25
N LEU A 222 26.39 22.49 15.38
CA LEU A 222 24.98 22.74 15.67
C LEU A 222 24.78 23.09 17.15
N THR A 223 23.78 23.92 17.42
CA THR A 223 23.43 24.41 18.76
C THR A 223 21.92 24.36 18.95
N VAL A 224 21.45 23.74 20.02
CA VAL A 224 20.01 23.57 20.28
C VAL A 224 19.41 24.87 20.79
N ILE A 225 18.36 25.35 20.13
CA ILE A 225 17.62 26.56 20.52
C ILE A 225 16.13 26.26 20.61
N GLY A 226 15.44 26.84 21.57
CA GLY A 226 14.01 26.57 21.76
C GLY A 226 13.39 27.32 22.93
N ASP A 227 12.18 26.92 23.29
CA ASP A 227 11.37 27.58 24.33
C ASP A 227 12.11 27.67 25.69
N PHE A 228 12.86 26.62 26.04
CA PHE A 228 13.65 26.52 27.28
C PHE A 228 14.88 27.43 27.35
N ASN A 229 15.37 27.98 26.23
CA ASN A 229 16.53 28.89 26.20
C ASN A 229 16.25 30.21 25.45
N ASN A 230 14.97 30.64 25.42
CA ASN A 230 14.53 31.88 24.77
C ASN A 230 14.92 31.96 23.29
N TRP A 231 14.95 30.82 22.60
CA TRP A 231 15.38 30.69 21.19
C TRP A 231 16.79 31.25 20.94
N GLY A 232 17.66 31.14 21.95
CA GLY A 232 19.03 31.68 21.98
C GLY A 232 19.15 33.19 22.23
N ASN A 233 18.05 33.91 22.41
CA ASN A 233 18.08 35.38 22.52
C ASN A 233 18.55 35.83 23.91
N GLY A 234 19.81 36.29 23.99
CA GLY A 234 20.40 36.85 25.22
C GLY A 234 20.81 35.82 26.27
N VAL A 235 20.97 34.55 25.87
CA VAL A 235 21.36 33.42 26.73
C VAL A 235 22.76 32.93 26.32
N ASP A 236 23.54 32.41 27.28
CA ASP A 236 24.78 31.69 26.96
C ASP A 236 24.44 30.33 26.33
N LEU A 237 24.81 30.17 25.06
CA LEU A 237 24.54 28.96 24.28
C LEU A 237 25.59 27.87 24.42
N GLY A 238 26.70 28.10 25.14
CA GLY A 238 27.73 27.08 25.38
C GLY A 238 27.21 25.74 25.92
N PRO A 239 26.27 25.71 26.90
CA PRO A 239 25.66 24.48 27.41
C PRO A 239 24.68 23.77 26.45
N TYR A 240 24.43 24.33 25.26
CA TYR A 240 23.46 23.83 24.28
C TYR A 240 24.12 23.44 22.95
N GLN A 241 25.45 23.47 22.86
CA GLN A 241 26.20 23.07 21.66
C GLN A 241 26.35 21.55 21.57
N LEU A 242 26.07 21.00 20.40
CA LEU A 242 26.22 19.59 20.06
C LEU A 242 27.68 19.28 19.67
N TYR A 243 28.25 18.21 20.23
CA TYR A 243 29.63 17.77 19.97
C TYR A 243 29.67 16.30 19.50
N PRO A 244 30.60 15.90 18.61
CA PRO A 244 30.73 14.51 18.16
C PRO A 244 30.79 13.51 19.33
N SER A 245 30.00 12.44 19.23
CA SER A 245 29.93 11.40 20.25
C SER A 245 31.24 10.60 20.32
N VAL A 246 31.43 9.86 21.42
CA VAL A 246 32.59 8.97 21.58
C VAL A 246 32.40 7.64 20.83
N ALA A 247 31.15 7.25 20.52
CA ALA A 247 30.83 6.00 19.86
C ALA A 247 30.84 6.11 18.33
N ASP A 248 30.30 7.21 17.80
CA ASP A 248 30.15 7.52 16.38
C ASP A 248 30.39 9.03 16.17
N PRO A 249 31.48 9.45 15.49
CA PRO A 249 31.80 10.86 15.32
C PRO A 249 30.86 11.59 14.34
N ASN A 250 30.03 10.87 13.59
CA ASN A 250 29.01 11.45 12.71
C ASN A 250 27.72 11.81 13.47
N VAL A 251 27.51 11.24 14.66
CA VAL A 251 26.45 11.60 15.59
C VAL A 251 26.99 12.61 16.60
N HIS A 252 26.31 13.74 16.78
CA HIS A 252 26.67 14.76 17.76
C HIS A 252 25.66 14.79 18.90
N GLU A 253 26.13 15.00 20.12
CA GLU A 253 25.33 14.87 21.35
C GLU A 253 25.46 16.10 22.25
N VAL A 254 24.42 16.36 23.05
CA VAL A 254 24.45 17.32 24.16
C VAL A 254 23.48 16.88 25.27
N THR A 255 23.94 16.93 26.52
CA THR A 255 23.05 16.77 27.69
C THR A 255 22.64 18.14 28.21
N LEU A 256 21.37 18.48 27.99
CA LEU A 256 20.75 19.73 28.39
C LEU A 256 20.50 19.76 29.92
N PRO A 257 20.61 20.93 30.58
CA PRO A 257 20.45 21.05 32.04
C PRO A 257 19.01 20.77 32.49
N PRO A 258 18.77 20.38 33.77
CA PRO A 258 17.45 19.93 34.20
C PRO A 258 16.31 20.93 33.98
N ASN A 259 15.27 20.54 33.25
CA ASN A 259 14.11 21.37 32.94
C ASN A 259 12.87 20.52 32.56
N ASN A 260 11.69 21.12 32.43
CA ASN A 260 10.54 20.45 31.83
C ASN A 260 10.64 20.51 30.30
N TYR A 261 11.10 19.43 29.68
CA TYR A 261 11.30 19.34 28.23
C TYR A 261 10.09 18.79 27.45
N HIS A 262 9.17 18.04 28.08
CA HIS A 262 8.02 17.48 27.38
C HIS A 262 7.11 18.61 26.83
N LYS A 263 6.91 18.63 25.50
CA LYS A 263 6.29 19.70 24.70
C LYS A 263 7.05 21.03 24.69
N ALA A 264 8.38 21.01 24.81
CA ALA A 264 9.19 22.15 24.39
C ALA A 264 9.50 22.06 22.89
N GLN A 265 9.29 23.16 22.15
CA GLN A 265 9.68 23.27 20.75
C GLN A 265 11.11 23.75 20.61
N TYR A 266 11.81 23.27 19.59
CA TYR A 266 13.21 23.57 19.35
C TYR A 266 13.62 23.46 17.87
N ARG A 267 14.82 23.97 17.59
CA ARG A 267 15.55 23.89 16.32
C ARG A 267 17.03 23.69 16.60
N LEU A 268 17.77 23.30 15.56
CA LEU A 268 19.23 23.27 15.56
C LEU A 268 19.73 24.49 14.78
N ARG A 269 20.64 25.27 15.35
CA ARG A 269 21.26 26.43 14.68
C ARG A 269 22.74 26.20 14.45
N ASP A 270 23.19 26.41 13.22
CA ASP A 270 24.60 26.25 12.84
C ASP A 270 25.46 27.49 13.17
N GLN A 271 26.78 27.36 12.98
CA GLN A 271 27.75 28.42 13.23
C GLN A 271 27.54 29.71 12.40
N ASP A 272 26.80 29.64 11.30
CA ASP A 272 26.49 30.79 10.43
C ASP A 272 25.14 31.44 10.80
N GLY A 273 24.42 30.88 11.77
CA GLY A 273 23.14 31.35 12.26
C GLY A 273 21.93 30.80 11.50
N ARG A 274 22.10 29.78 10.65
CA ARG A 274 21.00 29.14 9.92
C ARG A 274 20.32 28.09 10.80
N ASP A 275 18.99 28.03 10.73
CA ASP A 275 18.18 27.05 11.43
C ASP A 275 18.02 25.76 10.60
N ARG A 276 17.89 24.62 11.29
CA ARG A 276 17.56 23.30 10.75
C ARG A 276 16.65 22.55 11.73
N LEU A 277 15.94 21.55 11.23
CA LEU A 277 15.14 20.64 12.06
C LEU A 277 15.96 19.39 12.42
N ASP A 278 15.72 18.84 13.61
CA ASP A 278 16.24 17.50 13.95
C ASP A 278 15.43 16.43 13.22
N LEU A 279 16.09 15.69 12.35
CA LEU A 279 15.47 14.63 11.53
C LEU A 279 15.27 13.34 12.33
N GLY A 280 15.83 13.24 13.54
CA GLY A 280 15.57 12.17 14.52
C GLY A 280 14.41 12.46 15.49
N ALA A 281 13.75 13.61 15.39
CA ALA A 281 12.69 13.98 16.32
C ALA A 281 11.40 13.17 16.08
N THR A 282 10.79 12.67 17.15
CA THR A 282 9.55 11.87 17.13
C THR A 282 8.26 12.68 16.94
N LEU A 283 8.36 14.02 16.80
CA LEU A 283 7.24 14.90 16.53
C LEU A 283 7.71 16.27 16.00
N PHE A 284 7.03 16.80 14.98
CA PHE A 284 7.16 18.19 14.53
C PHE A 284 5.89 18.99 14.84
N SER A 285 6.01 20.29 15.14
CA SER A 285 4.88 21.16 15.47
C SER A 285 4.18 21.71 14.22
N THR A 286 2.89 21.41 14.08
CA THR A 286 1.99 22.00 13.08
C THR A 286 1.11 23.11 13.68
N PRO A 287 0.38 23.90 12.88
CA PRO A 287 -0.58 24.88 13.40
C PRO A 287 -1.71 24.26 14.23
N ALA A 288 -2.20 23.06 13.89
CA ALA A 288 -3.24 22.39 14.67
C ALA A 288 -2.68 21.82 15.99
N PHE A 289 -1.46 21.26 15.99
CA PHE A 289 -0.73 20.90 17.20
C PHE A 289 -0.51 22.12 18.11
N ASN A 290 -0.11 23.25 17.54
CA ASN A 290 0.05 24.53 18.24
C ASN A 290 -1.27 24.99 18.88
N ALA A 291 -2.39 24.90 18.16
CA ALA A 291 -3.72 25.26 18.66
C ALA A 291 -4.26 24.30 19.74
N ARG A 292 -3.88 23.01 19.70
CA ARG A 292 -4.35 21.98 20.66
C ARG A 292 -3.55 21.95 21.96
N PHE A 293 -2.23 22.19 21.91
CA PHE A 293 -1.34 21.98 23.06
C PHE A 293 -0.78 23.26 23.72
N TYR A 294 -1.04 24.45 23.16
CA TYR A 294 -0.55 25.74 23.67
C TYR A 294 -1.67 26.78 23.64
N ASP A 295 -1.70 27.67 24.65
CA ASP A 295 -2.65 28.79 24.72
C ASP A 295 -2.33 29.87 23.66
N TYR A 296 -2.69 29.60 22.41
CA TYR A 296 -2.54 30.45 21.22
C TYR A 296 -1.07 30.73 20.79
N ARG A 297 -0.38 29.69 20.32
CA ARG A 297 0.86 29.83 19.52
C ARG A 297 0.52 29.94 18.03
N ALA A 298 0.15 31.14 17.58
CA ALA A 298 -0.29 31.41 16.21
C ALA A 298 0.88 31.62 15.22
N ASP A 299 1.90 30.76 15.27
CA ASP A 299 2.94 30.70 14.24
C ASP A 299 2.82 29.40 13.44
N ASP A 300 3.00 29.51 12.12
CA ASP A 300 3.06 28.37 11.19
C ASP A 300 4.48 27.81 11.05
N THR A 301 5.38 28.07 12.03
CA THR A 301 6.76 27.60 11.92
C THR A 301 6.89 26.15 12.36
N LEU A 302 7.27 25.30 11.42
CA LEU A 302 7.68 23.93 11.71
C LEU A 302 8.89 23.96 12.66
N ASN A 303 8.77 23.27 13.80
CA ASN A 303 9.80 23.10 14.83
C ASN A 303 9.85 21.63 15.24
N ALA A 304 11.00 21.15 15.71
CA ALA A 304 11.08 19.86 16.37
C ALA A 304 10.47 19.97 17.79
N VAL A 305 9.84 18.91 18.28
CA VAL A 305 9.20 18.89 19.60
C VAL A 305 9.82 17.79 20.45
N PHE A 306 10.27 18.13 21.65
CA PHE A 306 10.67 17.14 22.64
C PHE A 306 9.43 16.46 23.22
N TRP A 307 9.08 15.28 22.71
CA TRP A 307 7.96 14.48 23.22
C TRP A 307 8.45 13.33 24.09
N GLN A 308 8.26 13.45 25.41
CA GLN A 308 8.37 12.29 26.31
C GLN A 308 7.09 11.46 26.16
N GLN A 309 7.19 10.26 25.60
CA GLN A 309 6.06 9.35 25.44
C GLN A 309 5.53 8.83 26.79
N THR A 310 4.22 8.53 26.84
CA THR A 310 3.59 7.86 27.99
C THR A 310 3.33 6.38 27.68
N PRO A 311 4.05 5.42 28.31
CA PRO A 311 3.82 4.00 28.06
C PRO A 311 2.40 3.55 28.45
N ILE A 312 1.80 2.72 27.60
CA ILE A 312 0.49 2.10 27.87
C ILE A 312 0.60 1.20 29.11
N PRO A 313 -0.31 1.29 30.11
CA PRO A 313 -0.26 0.43 31.27
C PRO A 313 -0.36 -1.06 30.90
N ALA A 314 0.48 -1.91 31.51
CA ALA A 314 0.54 -3.34 31.20
C ALA A 314 -0.72 -4.17 31.55
N ALA A 315 -1.79 -3.52 32.06
CA ALA A 315 -3.13 -4.10 32.22
C ALA A 315 -4.06 -3.78 31.04
N ASP A 316 -3.75 -2.72 30.28
CA ASP A 316 -4.54 -2.17 29.18
C ASP A 316 -3.86 -2.35 27.81
N LEU A 317 -2.63 -2.88 27.80
CA LEU A 317 -1.85 -3.25 26.62
C LEU A 317 -2.23 -4.66 26.16
N ALA A 318 -2.65 -4.78 24.89
CA ALA A 318 -2.87 -6.06 24.23
C ALA A 318 -1.55 -6.69 23.76
N ALA A 319 -1.60 -7.95 23.33
CA ALA A 319 -0.45 -8.63 22.75
C ALA A 319 -0.35 -8.30 21.25
N PRO A 320 0.84 -7.94 20.71
CA PRO A 320 1.03 -7.75 19.27
C PRO A 320 0.67 -9.00 18.46
N VAL A 321 0.06 -8.78 17.31
CA VAL A 321 -0.50 -9.82 16.44
C VAL A 321 0.65 -10.57 15.75
N ASP A 322 0.64 -11.90 15.82
CA ASP A 322 1.70 -12.71 15.22
C ASP A 322 1.38 -13.01 13.76
N LEU A 323 1.84 -12.15 12.86
CA LEU A 323 1.58 -12.23 11.41
C LEU A 323 2.40 -13.31 10.70
N ARG A 324 3.36 -13.95 11.37
CA ARG A 324 4.16 -15.04 10.81
C ARG A 324 3.30 -16.24 10.46
N GLY A 325 3.34 -16.65 9.18
CA GLY A 325 2.62 -17.83 8.73
C GLY A 325 1.09 -17.71 8.79
N GLN A 326 0.55 -16.50 9.00
CA GLN A 326 -0.87 -16.22 8.83
C GLN A 326 -1.21 -15.95 7.37
N GLN A 327 -2.46 -16.24 7.00
CA GLN A 327 -3.10 -15.60 5.87
C GLN A 327 -3.27 -14.10 6.17
N LEU A 328 -2.96 -13.23 5.21
CA LEU A 328 -3.19 -11.78 5.37
C LEU A 328 -4.37 -11.34 4.51
N VAL A 329 -5.34 -10.68 5.15
CA VAL A 329 -6.49 -10.01 4.52
C VAL A 329 -6.42 -8.54 4.94
N ILE A 330 -5.72 -7.75 4.12
CA ILE A 330 -5.33 -6.37 4.40
C ILE A 330 -6.39 -5.41 3.83
N ALA A 331 -6.87 -4.47 4.66
CA ALA A 331 -7.54 -3.27 4.17
C ALA A 331 -6.52 -2.13 4.04
N GLU A 332 -6.26 -1.66 2.82
CA GLU A 332 -5.43 -0.49 2.55
C GLU A 332 -6.29 0.79 2.63
N THR A 333 -5.85 1.77 3.41
CA THR A 333 -6.60 3.03 3.60
C THR A 333 -5.70 4.15 4.16
N ASP A 334 -6.03 5.41 3.92
CA ASP A 334 -5.54 6.50 4.76
C ASP A 334 -6.50 6.74 5.95
N ILE A 335 -5.97 7.26 7.05
CA ILE A 335 -6.75 7.44 8.29
C ILE A 335 -7.93 8.42 8.13
N VAL A 336 -7.82 9.41 7.24
CA VAL A 336 -8.91 10.37 6.97
C VAL A 336 -10.03 9.68 6.20
N SER A 337 -9.71 8.94 5.15
CA SER A 337 -10.72 8.21 4.36
C SER A 337 -11.45 7.15 5.18
N LEU A 338 -10.77 6.52 6.16
CA LEU A 338 -11.38 5.60 7.11
C LEU A 338 -12.42 6.31 8.00
N ALA A 339 -12.03 7.42 8.62
CA ALA A 339 -12.76 8.01 9.75
C ALA A 339 -13.70 9.18 9.39
N LEU A 340 -13.46 9.93 8.31
CA LEU A 340 -14.13 11.22 8.05
C LEU A 340 -15.67 11.11 8.01
N LYS A 341 -16.19 10.05 7.39
CA LYS A 341 -17.63 9.75 7.27
C LYS A 341 -18.13 8.75 8.33
N TRP A 342 -17.29 8.31 9.28
CA TRP A 342 -17.69 7.42 10.36
C TRP A 342 -18.34 8.21 11.49
N THR A 343 -19.44 7.70 12.05
CA THR A 343 -20.10 8.25 13.23
C THR A 343 -19.76 7.40 14.44
N CYS A 344 -19.31 8.02 15.53
CA CYS A 344 -18.82 7.28 16.69
C CYS A 344 -19.94 6.50 17.42
N VAL A 345 -19.84 5.16 17.44
CA VAL A 345 -20.86 4.27 18.02
C VAL A 345 -20.63 3.90 19.49
N ASN A 346 -19.46 4.20 20.06
CA ASN A 346 -19.11 3.87 21.44
C ASN A 346 -19.72 4.88 22.44
N PRO A 347 -20.67 4.49 23.31
CA PRO A 347 -21.36 5.40 24.23
C PRO A 347 -20.50 5.86 25.42
N ASP A 348 -19.38 5.20 25.70
CA ASP A 348 -18.46 5.58 26.78
C ASP A 348 -17.36 6.56 26.29
N SER A 349 -17.26 6.79 24.98
CA SER A 349 -16.33 7.75 24.37
C SER A 349 -16.85 9.20 24.44
N LYS A 350 -15.93 10.16 24.60
CA LYS A 350 -16.23 11.60 24.45
C LYS A 350 -16.72 11.97 23.04
N PHE A 351 -16.42 11.14 22.05
CA PHE A 351 -16.76 11.36 20.64
C PHE A 351 -18.15 10.82 20.26
N TYR A 352 -18.89 10.16 21.16
CA TYR A 352 -20.14 9.49 20.86
C TYR A 352 -21.14 10.35 20.06
N GLY A 353 -21.61 9.82 18.92
CA GLY A 353 -22.54 10.50 18.02
C GLY A 353 -21.94 11.63 17.16
N GLN A 354 -20.64 11.94 17.30
CA GLN A 354 -19.90 12.86 16.43
C GLN A 354 -19.28 12.11 15.25
N THR A 355 -18.81 12.84 14.23
CA THR A 355 -18.07 12.26 13.09
C THR A 355 -16.56 12.46 13.21
N GLY A 356 -15.79 11.71 12.42
CA GLY A 356 -14.35 11.93 12.31
C GLY A 356 -14.00 13.29 11.72
N ALA A 357 -14.86 13.86 10.85
CA ALA A 357 -14.71 15.20 10.32
C ALA A 357 -14.75 16.31 11.38
N ASP A 358 -15.51 16.09 12.47
CA ASP A 358 -15.56 17.01 13.60
C ASP A 358 -14.30 16.92 14.50
N ASN A 359 -13.50 15.86 14.37
CA ASN A 359 -12.51 15.43 15.36
C ASN A 359 -11.09 15.20 14.79
N ILE A 360 -10.75 15.82 13.66
CA ILE A 360 -9.48 15.62 12.94
C ILE A 360 -8.23 15.82 13.81
N VAL A 361 -8.23 16.80 14.73
CA VAL A 361 -7.08 17.06 15.62
C VAL A 361 -6.89 16.05 16.76
N GLU A 362 -7.81 15.08 16.87
CA GLU A 362 -7.80 13.96 17.79
C GLU A 362 -8.08 12.62 17.06
N LEU A 363 -7.83 12.56 15.75
CA LEU A 363 -8.28 11.46 14.88
C LEU A 363 -7.73 10.09 15.27
N TYR A 364 -6.51 9.99 15.80
CA TYR A 364 -5.98 8.72 16.35
C TYR A 364 -6.86 8.21 17.50
N SER A 365 -7.21 9.09 18.44
CA SER A 365 -8.11 8.79 19.56
C SER A 365 -9.53 8.49 19.09
N PHE A 366 -10.03 9.21 18.08
CA PHE A 366 -11.33 8.93 17.47
C PHE A 366 -11.37 7.52 16.87
N VAL A 367 -10.38 7.14 16.05
CA VAL A 367 -10.32 5.80 15.44
C VAL A 367 -10.21 4.71 16.51
N GLY A 368 -9.38 4.92 17.54
CA GLY A 368 -9.20 3.96 18.64
C GLY A 368 -10.40 3.80 19.57
N GLU A 369 -11.19 4.86 19.78
CA GLU A 369 -12.37 4.82 20.68
C GLU A 369 -13.68 4.46 19.98
N CYS A 370 -13.85 4.73 18.68
CA CYS A 370 -15.17 4.81 18.05
C CYS A 370 -15.69 3.55 17.36
N GLY A 371 -15.09 2.37 17.60
CA GLY A 371 -15.57 1.09 17.08
C GLY A 371 -15.13 0.74 15.65
N LEU A 372 -14.20 1.50 15.07
CA LEU A 372 -13.63 1.22 13.75
C LEU A 372 -12.82 -0.09 13.71
N PRO A 373 -11.94 -0.40 14.69
CA PRO A 373 -11.25 -1.70 14.75
C PRO A 373 -12.18 -2.90 14.68
N GLU A 374 -13.27 -2.88 15.45
CA GLU A 374 -14.28 -3.93 15.50
C GLU A 374 -15.07 -4.03 14.19
N GLU A 375 -15.32 -2.90 13.50
CA GLU A 375 -15.94 -2.93 12.18
C GLU A 375 -15.01 -3.54 11.12
N MET A 376 -13.70 -3.29 11.19
CA MET A 376 -12.73 -3.95 10.28
C MET A 376 -12.69 -5.47 10.51
N ALA A 377 -12.69 -5.91 11.76
CA ALA A 377 -12.85 -7.34 12.11
C ALA A 377 -14.22 -7.90 11.67
N LYS A 378 -15.29 -7.09 11.67
CA LYS A 378 -16.63 -7.44 11.18
C LYS A 378 -16.72 -7.52 9.64
N LEU A 379 -15.94 -6.74 8.91
CA LEU A 379 -15.75 -6.85 7.45
C LEU A 379 -14.81 -8.00 7.04
N GLY A 380 -14.18 -8.69 8.01
CA GLY A 380 -13.39 -9.89 7.78
C GLY A 380 -11.91 -9.64 7.49
N TYR A 381 -11.41 -8.42 7.72
CA TYR A 381 -9.97 -8.13 7.70
C TYR A 381 -9.31 -8.63 8.99
N ASN A 382 -8.06 -9.07 8.88
CA ASN A 382 -7.18 -9.31 10.04
C ASN A 382 -5.97 -8.37 10.08
N ALA A 383 -5.84 -7.48 9.09
CA ALA A 383 -4.88 -6.39 9.09
C ALA A 383 -5.48 -5.13 8.44
N VAL A 384 -5.09 -3.96 8.94
CA VAL A 384 -5.20 -2.68 8.22
C VAL A 384 -3.80 -2.22 7.82
N GLN A 385 -3.64 -1.73 6.59
CA GLN A 385 -2.45 -1.02 6.14
C GLN A 385 -2.79 0.46 6.03
N PHE A 386 -2.23 1.26 6.93
CA PHE A 386 -2.34 2.71 6.84
C PHE A 386 -1.29 3.26 5.86
N MET A 387 -1.77 4.03 4.89
CA MET A 387 -0.94 4.92 4.08
C MET A 387 -0.09 5.86 4.97
N PRO A 388 1.04 6.43 4.50
CA PRO A 388 2.07 6.99 5.36
C PRO A 388 1.57 8.02 6.40
N LEU A 389 1.73 7.65 7.67
CA LEU A 389 1.46 8.50 8.84
C LEU A 389 2.69 9.33 9.26
N ASP A 390 3.80 9.19 8.55
CA ASP A 390 5.02 9.99 8.72
C ASP A 390 4.78 11.47 8.40
N THR A 391 5.56 12.36 9.00
CA THR A 391 5.35 13.81 8.89
C THR A 391 5.61 14.29 7.46
N HIS A 392 4.70 15.09 6.91
CA HIS A 392 4.75 15.60 5.54
C HIS A 392 4.25 17.06 5.46
N VAL A 393 4.73 17.83 4.48
CA VAL A 393 4.44 19.29 4.36
C VAL A 393 3.13 19.62 3.62
N ASP A 394 2.32 18.60 3.30
CA ASP A 394 1.15 18.72 2.41
C ASP A 394 -0.13 18.92 3.24
N PHE A 395 -0.11 18.49 4.49
CA PHE A 395 -1.24 18.68 5.39
C PHE A 395 -1.40 20.15 5.78
N TRP A 396 -2.64 20.48 6.16
CA TRP A 396 -3.07 21.81 6.59
C TRP A 396 -2.96 22.97 5.58
N THR A 397 -4.09 23.61 5.35
CA THR A 397 -4.22 24.96 4.79
C THR A 397 -5.27 25.68 5.64
N PRO A 398 -4.90 26.65 6.51
CA PRO A 398 -5.77 27.12 7.60
C PRO A 398 -7.18 27.58 7.20
N ASP A 399 -7.32 28.12 5.98
CA ASP A 399 -8.57 28.67 5.44
C ASP A 399 -9.22 27.79 4.35
N SER A 400 -8.73 26.56 4.10
CA SER A 400 -9.24 25.70 3.03
C SER A 400 -10.54 24.98 3.43
N PRO A 401 -11.63 25.11 2.67
CA PRO A 401 -12.86 24.33 2.90
C PRO A 401 -12.76 22.87 2.44
N TYR A 402 -11.62 22.47 1.87
CA TYR A 402 -11.29 21.10 1.47
C TYR A 402 -9.99 20.66 2.14
N PHE A 403 -9.86 19.37 2.44
CA PHE A 403 -8.53 18.79 2.70
C PHE A 403 -7.60 19.09 1.51
N PRO A 404 -6.29 19.30 1.75
CA PRO A 404 -5.31 19.59 0.71
C PRO A 404 -5.39 18.57 -0.44
N ASP A 405 -5.00 18.99 -1.64
CA ASP A 405 -5.40 18.29 -2.85
C ASP A 405 -4.72 16.92 -2.99
N TRP A 406 -3.49 16.83 -2.49
CA TRP A 406 -2.78 15.58 -2.23
C TRP A 406 -2.98 15.13 -0.77
N ARG A 407 -3.26 13.84 -0.57
CA ARG A 407 -3.78 13.29 0.70
C ARG A 407 -3.07 12.01 1.15
N TYR A 408 -1.92 11.70 0.55
CA TYR A 408 -1.32 10.36 0.58
C TYR A 408 -0.02 10.23 1.37
N GLY A 409 0.48 11.30 2.01
CA GLY A 409 1.65 11.26 2.92
C GLY A 409 3.03 10.99 2.29
N TYR A 410 3.11 10.52 1.04
CA TYR A 410 4.37 10.09 0.39
C TYR A 410 5.46 11.16 0.24
N ILE A 411 5.12 12.44 0.29
CA ILE A 411 6.10 13.54 0.30
C ILE A 411 6.56 13.80 1.75
N THR A 412 7.21 12.77 2.28
CA THR A 412 7.67 12.66 3.68
C THR A 412 8.88 13.56 3.95
N ILE A 413 8.90 14.16 5.14
CA ILE A 413 9.98 15.02 5.64
C ILE A 413 10.59 14.60 6.99
N ASN A 414 10.00 13.62 7.68
CA ASN A 414 10.58 12.97 8.87
C ASN A 414 9.97 11.56 9.03
N TYR A 415 10.82 10.56 9.27
CA TYR A 415 10.47 9.12 9.33
C TYR A 415 10.35 8.56 10.75
N TYR A 416 10.86 9.28 11.75
CA TYR A 416 10.65 8.97 13.16
C TYR A 416 9.28 9.52 13.59
N GLY A 417 9.09 10.83 13.40
CA GLY A 417 7.92 11.57 13.84
C GLY A 417 6.70 11.44 12.95
N LYS A 418 5.55 11.21 13.60
CA LYS A 418 4.24 11.00 12.96
C LYS A 418 3.45 12.30 12.89
N HIS A 419 2.56 12.39 11.91
CA HIS A 419 1.98 13.68 11.49
C HIS A 419 1.03 14.28 12.53
N ALA A 420 1.45 15.40 13.14
CA ALA A 420 0.88 15.92 14.37
C ALA A 420 -0.56 16.47 14.27
N ASP A 421 -1.07 16.70 13.06
CA ASP A 421 -2.46 17.17 12.86
C ASP A 421 -3.51 16.09 13.15
N PHE A 422 -3.14 14.82 13.29
CA PHE A 422 -4.03 13.72 13.69
C PHE A 422 -4.05 13.43 15.20
N GLY A 423 -3.07 13.95 15.93
CA GLY A 423 -2.89 13.71 17.36
C GLY A 423 -1.43 13.54 17.76
N SER A 424 -1.22 13.14 19.01
CA SER A 424 0.09 12.95 19.61
C SER A 424 0.61 11.50 19.46
N PRO A 425 1.93 11.27 19.63
CA PRO A 425 2.51 9.92 19.60
C PRO A 425 1.83 8.92 20.54
N ASP A 426 1.45 9.37 21.74
CA ASP A 426 0.79 8.56 22.77
C ASP A 426 -0.62 8.10 22.32
N GLU A 427 -1.31 8.91 21.52
CA GLU A 427 -2.65 8.60 20.98
C GLU A 427 -2.56 7.62 19.80
N LEU A 428 -1.52 7.73 18.98
CA LEU A 428 -1.26 6.75 17.91
C LEU A 428 -0.98 5.36 18.48
N ALA A 429 -0.13 5.25 19.51
CA ALA A 429 0.13 3.98 20.18
C ALA A 429 -1.16 3.40 20.81
N GLN A 430 -2.04 4.25 21.36
CA GLN A 430 -3.36 3.83 21.86
C GLN A 430 -4.30 3.35 20.74
N MET A 431 -4.28 3.99 19.56
CA MET A 431 -5.02 3.55 18.38
C MET A 431 -4.56 2.17 17.90
N VAL A 432 -3.24 1.93 17.80
CA VAL A 432 -2.68 0.62 17.42
C VAL A 432 -3.09 -0.46 18.44
N ASN A 433 -2.97 -0.16 19.74
CA ASN A 433 -3.43 -1.04 20.81
C ASN A 433 -4.96 -1.30 20.80
N ALA A 434 -5.77 -0.42 20.19
CA ALA A 434 -7.21 -0.66 19.99
C ALA A 434 -7.45 -1.67 18.85
N PHE A 435 -6.68 -1.60 17.75
CA PHE A 435 -6.69 -2.64 16.71
C PHE A 435 -6.25 -4.01 17.26
N HIS A 436 -5.20 -4.06 18.08
CA HIS A 436 -4.78 -5.29 18.76
C HIS A 436 -5.88 -5.89 19.66
N LYS A 437 -6.72 -5.07 20.30
CA LYS A 437 -7.87 -5.55 21.10
C LYS A 437 -8.99 -6.14 20.24
N ALA A 438 -9.07 -5.78 18.96
CA ALA A 438 -10.01 -6.33 17.98
C ALA A 438 -9.47 -7.56 17.22
N ASP A 439 -8.26 -8.06 17.56
CA ASP A 439 -7.54 -9.11 16.81
C ASP A 439 -7.22 -8.70 15.35
N VAL A 440 -6.95 -7.41 15.15
CA VAL A 440 -6.57 -6.81 13.86
C VAL A 440 -5.17 -6.21 13.98
N ALA A 441 -4.28 -6.57 13.06
CA ALA A 441 -2.93 -6.02 12.99
C ALA A 441 -2.90 -4.65 12.30
N VAL A 442 -1.89 -3.83 12.61
CA VAL A 442 -1.67 -2.53 11.98
C VAL A 442 -0.32 -2.52 11.26
N VAL A 443 -0.37 -2.47 9.92
CA VAL A 443 0.79 -2.27 9.05
C VAL A 443 0.91 -0.78 8.72
N LEU A 444 2.11 -0.22 8.84
CA LEU A 444 2.42 1.14 8.42
C LEU A 444 3.09 1.15 7.05
N ASP A 445 2.63 2.00 6.15
CA ASP A 445 3.30 2.31 4.89
C ASP A 445 4.46 3.30 5.12
N VAL A 446 5.67 3.00 4.62
CA VAL A 446 6.90 3.75 4.93
C VAL A 446 7.74 4.05 3.69
N VAL A 447 8.17 5.31 3.57
CA VAL A 447 8.69 5.89 2.33
C VAL A 447 10.22 5.96 2.30
N TYR A 448 10.86 4.82 2.56
CA TYR A 448 12.33 4.73 2.57
C TYR A 448 12.95 4.77 1.17
N SER A 449 12.15 5.04 0.13
CA SER A 449 12.59 5.13 -1.27
C SER A 449 13.09 6.52 -1.68
N HIS A 450 12.61 7.59 -1.02
CA HIS A 450 13.04 8.98 -1.22
C HIS A 450 12.61 9.92 -0.09
N TYR A 451 13.26 11.07 0.04
CA TYR A 451 12.77 12.24 0.81
C TYR A 451 12.45 13.41 -0.12
N SER A 452 11.73 14.42 0.39
CA SER A 452 11.49 15.66 -0.35
C SER A 452 12.06 16.92 0.32
N ASP A 453 12.43 17.87 -0.51
CA ASP A 453 12.82 19.25 -0.14
C ASP A 453 11.67 20.26 -0.37
N THR A 454 10.56 19.84 -0.98
CA THR A 454 9.35 20.65 -1.22
C THR A 454 8.08 19.81 -1.11
N GLY A 455 6.94 20.46 -0.90
CA GLY A 455 5.63 19.86 -1.18
C GLY A 455 5.27 19.92 -2.67
N ASN A 456 4.27 19.14 -3.07
CA ASN A 456 3.64 19.19 -4.39
C ASN A 456 2.98 20.54 -4.71
N GLU A 457 2.73 21.39 -3.71
CA GLU A 457 2.12 22.72 -3.88
C GLU A 457 3.00 23.84 -3.31
N ALA A 458 3.27 24.87 -4.11
CA ALA A 458 4.02 26.04 -3.67
C ALA A 458 3.17 26.92 -2.72
N PRO A 459 3.77 27.58 -1.71
CA PRO A 459 5.19 27.72 -1.42
C PRO A 459 5.68 26.79 -0.30
N ARG A 460 5.28 25.50 -0.30
CA ARG A 460 5.65 24.55 0.75
C ARG A 460 7.11 24.09 0.58
N GLU A 461 8.05 24.86 1.09
CA GLU A 461 9.50 24.59 1.03
C GLU A 461 10.02 23.97 2.34
N PHE A 462 10.65 22.80 2.24
CA PHE A 462 11.37 22.14 3.35
C PHE A 462 12.90 22.34 3.24
N TYR A 463 13.42 22.54 2.02
CA TYR A 463 14.83 22.77 1.70
C TYR A 463 15.58 23.64 2.72
N PRO A 464 15.08 24.81 3.18
CA PRO A 464 15.84 25.67 4.08
C PRO A 464 16.09 25.11 5.48
N LEU A 465 15.40 24.03 5.87
CA LEU A 465 15.46 23.42 7.22
C LEU A 465 15.80 21.91 7.21
N GLY A 466 15.71 21.26 6.05
CA GLY A 466 15.58 19.81 5.91
C GLY A 466 16.85 19.02 5.59
N PHE A 467 16.66 17.81 5.03
CA PHE A 467 17.71 16.85 4.68
C PHE A 467 18.87 17.44 3.87
N SER A 468 18.57 18.29 2.88
CA SER A 468 19.53 18.99 2.04
C SER A 468 20.45 19.98 2.78
N GLN A 469 20.14 20.35 4.03
CA GLN A 469 21.05 21.15 4.85
C GLN A 469 22.14 20.32 5.55
N TYR A 470 22.00 18.99 5.63
CA TYR A 470 22.98 18.11 6.26
C TYR A 470 24.04 17.65 5.25
N HIS A 471 25.30 17.97 5.55
CA HIS A 471 26.43 17.77 4.65
C HIS A 471 27.55 16.95 5.31
N ARG A 472 28.21 16.13 4.51
CA ARG A 472 29.40 15.34 4.88
C ARG A 472 30.64 16.22 4.99
N GLU A 473 31.72 15.68 5.59
CA GLU A 473 33.04 16.36 5.63
C GLU A 473 33.61 16.65 4.22
N ASP A 474 33.23 15.86 3.20
CA ASP A 474 33.62 16.09 1.80
C ASP A 474 32.73 17.10 1.04
N GLY A 475 31.75 17.71 1.72
CA GLY A 475 30.89 18.77 1.19
C GLY A 475 29.71 18.30 0.34
N TRP A 476 29.49 17.00 0.19
CA TRP A 476 28.27 16.46 -0.41
C TRP A 476 27.12 16.37 0.60
N GLU A 477 25.88 16.39 0.11
CA GLU A 477 24.69 16.08 0.92
C GLU A 477 24.84 14.71 1.61
N LEU A 478 24.42 14.62 2.86
CA LEU A 478 24.50 13.39 3.65
C LEU A 478 23.47 12.35 3.18
N TYR A 479 22.23 12.80 3.06
CA TYR A 479 21.08 11.98 2.67
C TYR A 479 20.90 11.90 1.14
N GLY A 480 21.30 12.95 0.42
CA GLY A 480 20.94 13.21 -0.98
C GLY A 480 21.67 12.37 -2.02
N GLY A 481 20.96 11.41 -2.60
CA GLY A 481 21.34 10.70 -3.82
C GLY A 481 20.78 11.37 -5.08
N PRO A 482 20.56 10.59 -6.16
CA PRO A 482 19.94 11.07 -7.39
C PRO A 482 18.54 11.67 -7.19
N TRP A 483 18.18 12.62 -8.05
CA TRP A 483 16.81 13.10 -8.18
C TRP A 483 15.90 12.03 -8.80
N THR A 484 14.63 12.00 -8.38
CA THR A 484 13.57 11.24 -9.04
C THR A 484 12.96 12.04 -10.19
N GLU A 485 12.26 11.34 -11.08
CA GLU A 485 11.45 11.88 -12.16
C GLU A 485 10.26 12.74 -11.67
N TRP A 486 9.86 12.59 -10.39
CA TRP A 486 8.85 13.42 -9.70
C TRP A 486 9.44 14.47 -8.74
N GLY A 487 10.74 14.79 -8.87
CA GLY A 487 11.36 15.94 -8.20
C GLY A 487 11.75 15.74 -6.73
N THR A 488 11.73 14.52 -6.22
CA THR A 488 12.22 14.15 -4.88
C THR A 488 13.65 13.60 -4.93
N ARG A 489 14.27 13.30 -3.78
CA ARG A 489 15.64 12.78 -3.66
C ARG A 489 15.67 11.33 -3.21
N ARG A 490 16.26 10.44 -4.00
CA ARG A 490 16.63 9.08 -3.55
C ARG A 490 17.65 9.18 -2.42
N PHE A 491 17.62 8.24 -1.47
CA PHE A 491 18.66 8.14 -0.45
C PHE A 491 19.98 7.59 -1.01
N THR A 492 21.09 7.90 -0.35
CA THR A 492 22.43 7.39 -0.69
C THR A 492 22.72 5.97 -0.19
N TYR A 493 21.94 5.47 0.76
CA TYR A 493 22.10 4.17 1.45
C TYR A 493 23.54 3.86 1.92
N THR A 494 24.32 4.88 2.29
CA THR A 494 25.58 4.67 3.04
C THR A 494 25.28 4.05 4.40
N PRO A 495 26.25 3.38 5.08
CA PRO A 495 26.00 2.68 6.34
C PRO A 495 25.28 3.54 7.40
N GLU A 496 25.58 4.83 7.46
CA GLU A 496 24.98 5.82 8.36
C GLU A 496 23.50 6.07 8.02
N ILE A 497 23.17 6.23 6.73
CA ILE A 497 21.80 6.42 6.25
C ILE A 497 20.98 5.15 6.39
N ARG A 498 21.55 3.98 6.07
CA ARG A 498 20.86 2.69 6.30
C ARG A 498 20.55 2.49 7.77
N ARG A 499 21.51 2.75 8.65
CA ARG A 499 21.32 2.72 10.10
C ARG A 499 20.17 3.64 10.55
N ASN A 500 20.17 4.91 10.11
CA ASN A 500 19.16 5.89 10.51
C ASN A 500 17.74 5.50 10.03
N LEU A 501 17.59 5.01 8.80
CA LEU A 501 16.30 4.50 8.28
C LEU A 501 15.86 3.19 8.98
N ILE A 502 16.79 2.32 9.35
CA ILE A 502 16.50 1.09 10.12
C ILE A 502 16.09 1.43 11.56
N GLU A 503 16.72 2.42 12.18
CA GLU A 503 16.37 2.88 13.53
C GLU A 503 14.99 3.54 13.55
N ALA A 504 14.62 4.33 12.52
CA ALA A 504 13.24 4.81 12.33
C ALA A 504 12.23 3.66 12.16
N ALA A 505 12.58 2.63 11.38
CA ALA A 505 11.75 1.44 11.21
C ALA A 505 11.55 0.64 12.51
N LEU A 506 12.57 0.57 13.37
CA LEU A 506 12.45 -0.06 14.69
C LEU A 506 11.61 0.79 15.65
N VAL A 507 11.73 2.11 15.65
CA VAL A 507 10.82 3.00 16.41
C VAL A 507 9.34 2.76 16.02
N ASN A 508 9.04 2.56 14.75
CA ASN A 508 7.69 2.21 14.29
C ASN A 508 7.20 0.86 14.89
N VAL A 509 8.02 -0.18 14.83
CA VAL A 509 7.61 -1.53 15.26
C VAL A 509 7.65 -1.72 16.79
N LEU A 510 8.51 -0.99 17.50
CA LEU A 510 8.76 -1.17 18.94
C LEU A 510 8.06 -0.11 19.81
N ASP A 511 8.14 1.18 19.46
CA ASP A 511 7.62 2.28 20.29
C ASP A 511 6.13 2.54 19.99
N TYR A 512 5.77 2.56 18.69
CA TYR A 512 4.38 2.72 18.24
C TYR A 512 3.62 1.39 18.14
N GLY A 513 4.32 0.25 18.14
CA GLY A 513 3.75 -1.09 18.19
C GLY A 513 3.16 -1.62 16.87
N PHE A 514 3.54 -1.06 15.71
CA PHE A 514 3.05 -1.54 14.40
C PHE A 514 3.48 -2.99 14.14
N ASP A 515 2.54 -3.86 13.77
CA ASP A 515 2.78 -5.28 13.47
C ASP A 515 3.45 -5.51 12.10
N GLY A 516 3.68 -4.46 11.32
CA GLY A 516 4.43 -4.59 10.08
C GLY A 516 4.66 -3.27 9.36
N LEU A 517 5.51 -3.34 8.33
CA LEU A 517 5.85 -2.22 7.46
C LEU A 517 5.61 -2.63 5.99
N ARG A 518 4.89 -1.82 5.21
CA ARG A 518 4.94 -1.88 3.74
C ARG A 518 5.94 -0.82 3.29
N VAL A 519 7.04 -1.25 2.69
CA VAL A 519 8.05 -0.35 2.13
C VAL A 519 7.61 0.06 0.73
N ASP A 520 7.49 1.37 0.53
CA ASP A 520 7.19 1.98 -0.76
C ASP A 520 8.31 1.75 -1.79
N ASN A 521 7.93 1.49 -3.04
CA ASN A 521 8.80 1.57 -4.22
C ASN A 521 10.15 0.89 -4.02
N VAL A 522 10.13 -0.40 -3.64
CA VAL A 522 11.38 -1.14 -3.37
C VAL A 522 12.22 -1.31 -4.63
N ASN A 523 11.67 -1.13 -5.84
CA ASN A 523 12.44 -1.03 -7.08
C ASN A 523 13.28 0.26 -7.13
N GLY A 524 12.73 1.38 -6.65
CA GLY A 524 13.42 2.65 -6.46
C GLY A 524 14.47 2.64 -5.34
N ILE A 525 14.44 1.62 -4.48
CA ILE A 525 15.49 1.30 -3.50
C ILE A 525 16.54 0.36 -4.14
N ASP A 526 16.09 -0.78 -4.65
CA ASP A 526 16.90 -1.88 -5.20
C ASP A 526 17.84 -1.45 -6.34
N SER A 527 17.39 -0.52 -7.16
CA SER A 527 18.16 0.08 -8.26
C SER A 527 19.33 0.98 -7.82
N GLN A 528 19.39 1.37 -6.54
CA GLN A 528 20.39 2.30 -6.02
C GLN A 528 21.61 1.58 -5.42
N PRO A 529 22.80 2.19 -5.43
CA PRO A 529 23.95 1.69 -4.69
C PRO A 529 23.58 1.38 -3.24
N TYR A 530 23.94 0.17 -2.77
CA TYR A 530 23.64 -0.35 -1.44
C TYR A 530 22.15 -0.50 -1.04
N GLY A 531 21.18 -0.20 -1.92
CA GLY A 531 19.75 -0.38 -1.64
C GLY A 531 19.39 -1.84 -1.35
N ARG A 532 20.05 -2.80 -2.03
CA ARG A 532 19.95 -4.24 -1.70
C ARG A 532 20.39 -4.54 -0.27
N ASP A 533 21.51 -3.97 0.17
CA ASP A 533 21.99 -4.17 1.53
C ASP A 533 21.04 -3.54 2.56
N PHE A 534 20.45 -2.37 2.26
CA PHE A 534 19.42 -1.74 3.11
C PHE A 534 18.20 -2.65 3.32
N LEU A 535 17.58 -3.16 2.25
CA LEU A 535 16.41 -4.03 2.38
C LEU A 535 16.72 -5.28 3.21
N ARG A 536 17.91 -5.88 3.01
CA ARG A 536 18.34 -7.08 3.77
C ARG A 536 18.66 -6.78 5.24
N GLU A 537 19.26 -5.63 5.52
CA GLU A 537 19.59 -5.17 6.87
C GLU A 537 18.33 -4.74 7.64
N LEU A 538 17.37 -4.09 6.97
CA LEU A 538 16.06 -3.70 7.50
C LEU A 538 15.25 -4.91 7.98
N THR A 539 15.04 -5.92 7.12
CA THR A 539 14.29 -7.11 7.55
C THR A 539 15.05 -7.90 8.61
N ALA A 540 16.39 -7.94 8.56
CA ALA A 540 17.21 -8.56 9.60
C ALA A 540 17.09 -7.86 10.96
N ALA A 541 16.94 -6.53 10.98
CA ALA A 541 16.75 -5.75 12.20
C ALA A 541 15.34 -5.93 12.79
N VAL A 542 14.29 -5.90 11.97
CA VAL A 542 12.91 -6.17 12.43
C VAL A 542 12.82 -7.58 13.02
N ASP A 543 13.36 -8.60 12.33
CA ASP A 543 13.41 -9.98 12.84
C ASP A 543 14.24 -10.16 14.12
N LEU A 544 15.20 -9.26 14.40
CA LEU A 544 16.07 -9.35 15.58
C LEU A 544 15.30 -9.01 16.87
N TYR A 545 14.47 -7.97 16.83
CA TYR A 545 13.73 -7.47 17.99
C TYR A 545 12.25 -7.91 18.02
N GLN A 546 11.58 -7.92 16.87
CA GLN A 546 10.15 -8.26 16.74
C GLN A 546 9.91 -9.16 15.52
N PRO A 547 10.32 -10.45 15.55
CA PRO A 547 10.10 -11.39 14.44
C PRO A 547 8.62 -11.68 14.15
N LYS A 548 7.70 -11.35 15.07
CA LYS A 548 6.25 -11.38 14.80
C LYS A 548 5.85 -10.42 13.69
N ALA A 549 6.54 -9.29 13.60
CA ALA A 549 6.24 -8.25 12.64
C ALA A 549 6.79 -8.59 11.26
N VAL A 550 6.11 -8.11 10.22
CA VAL A 550 6.45 -8.44 8.82
C VAL A 550 6.83 -7.20 8.02
N VAL A 551 7.74 -7.37 7.06
CA VAL A 551 8.07 -6.33 6.09
C VAL A 551 7.61 -6.76 4.70
N ILE A 552 6.69 -6.01 4.13
CA ILE A 552 6.14 -6.16 2.77
C ILE A 552 6.82 -5.10 1.89
N GLY A 553 6.98 -5.35 0.59
CA GLY A 553 7.38 -4.32 -0.37
C GLY A 553 6.34 -4.12 -1.47
N GLU A 554 6.00 -2.88 -1.81
CA GLU A 554 5.55 -2.62 -3.20
C GLU A 554 6.78 -2.70 -4.10
N GLY A 555 6.70 -3.49 -5.17
CA GLY A 555 7.81 -3.62 -6.12
C GLY A 555 7.38 -4.12 -7.49
N TYR A 556 7.12 -3.17 -8.40
CA TYR A 556 6.71 -3.41 -9.79
C TYR A 556 7.43 -4.58 -10.48
N PHE A 557 6.64 -5.49 -11.05
CA PHE A 557 7.04 -6.68 -11.81
C PHE A 557 7.91 -7.71 -11.06
N GLY A 558 8.26 -7.49 -9.78
CA GLY A 558 8.85 -8.47 -8.86
C GLY A 558 10.22 -9.06 -9.26
N ASP A 559 11.30 -8.55 -8.66
CA ASP A 559 12.57 -9.28 -8.58
C ASP A 559 12.47 -10.39 -7.50
N TRP A 560 12.89 -11.60 -7.86
CA TRP A 560 13.05 -12.73 -6.95
C TRP A 560 13.97 -12.41 -5.76
N TYR A 561 14.93 -11.48 -5.90
CA TYR A 561 15.76 -11.02 -4.77
C TYR A 561 14.92 -10.59 -3.55
N LEU A 562 13.77 -9.95 -3.77
CA LEU A 562 13.00 -9.23 -2.76
C LEU A 562 12.36 -10.18 -1.73
N ASN A 563 11.65 -11.20 -2.19
CA ASN A 563 10.89 -12.13 -1.33
C ASN A 563 11.65 -13.41 -0.93
N ARG A 564 12.93 -13.53 -1.31
CA ARG A 564 13.79 -14.67 -0.97
C ARG A 564 14.37 -14.55 0.45
N ALA A 565 14.58 -15.71 1.06
CA ALA A 565 15.18 -15.88 2.38
C ALA A 565 16.60 -15.26 2.45
N ARG A 566 16.92 -14.64 3.59
CA ARG A 566 18.23 -14.02 3.80
C ARG A 566 19.35 -15.05 3.88
N GLY A 567 19.07 -16.26 4.36
CA GLY A 567 20.01 -17.39 4.40
C GLY A 567 20.60 -17.81 3.04
N ILE A 568 19.99 -17.40 1.92
CA ILE A 568 20.53 -17.60 0.55
C ILE A 568 20.96 -16.29 -0.13
N GLY A 569 20.93 -15.16 0.59
CA GLY A 569 21.26 -13.84 0.05
C GLY A 569 20.10 -13.07 -0.58
N GLY A 570 18.83 -13.41 -0.26
CA GLY A 570 17.68 -12.55 -0.58
C GLY A 570 17.50 -11.38 0.40
N ALA A 571 16.55 -10.48 0.11
CA ALA A 571 16.25 -9.30 0.93
C ALA A 571 15.41 -9.61 2.18
N GLY A 572 14.69 -10.73 2.21
CA GLY A 572 13.92 -11.15 3.38
C GLY A 572 12.52 -10.54 3.52
N LEU A 573 11.97 -9.88 2.49
CA LEU A 573 10.60 -9.35 2.53
C LEU A 573 9.59 -10.50 2.51
N LEU A 574 8.50 -10.40 3.28
CA LEU A 574 7.44 -11.42 3.37
C LEU A 574 6.85 -11.75 1.98
N THR A 575 6.61 -10.70 1.20
CA THR A 575 6.04 -10.73 -0.15
C THR A 575 6.21 -9.37 -0.82
N THR A 576 6.02 -9.33 -2.14
CA THR A 576 5.66 -8.10 -2.86
C THR A 576 4.28 -8.19 -3.51
N TYR A 577 3.77 -7.04 -3.97
CA TYR A 577 2.58 -6.87 -4.83
C TYR A 577 2.78 -7.61 -6.18
N SER A 578 1.70 -8.14 -6.77
CA SER A 578 1.68 -8.57 -8.19
C SER A 578 0.82 -7.64 -9.04
N ASP A 579 1.45 -6.58 -9.54
CA ASP A 579 0.94 -5.72 -10.61
C ASP A 579 0.82 -6.46 -11.96
N ARG A 580 1.53 -7.58 -12.19
CA ARG A 580 1.23 -8.48 -13.33
C ARG A 580 -0.20 -9.00 -13.24
N PHE A 581 -0.58 -9.52 -12.08
CA PHE A 581 -1.94 -9.98 -11.83
C PHE A 581 -2.93 -8.82 -11.93
N TYR A 582 -2.65 -7.68 -11.32
CA TYR A 582 -3.53 -6.52 -11.37
C TYR A 582 -3.79 -6.02 -12.81
N LEU A 583 -2.75 -5.92 -13.65
CA LEU A 583 -2.88 -5.51 -15.05
C LEU A 583 -3.69 -6.52 -15.87
N TRP A 584 -3.50 -7.83 -15.65
CA TRP A 584 -4.37 -8.83 -16.27
C TRP A 584 -5.82 -8.75 -15.75
N PHE A 585 -5.99 -8.56 -14.44
CA PHE A 585 -7.27 -8.48 -13.75
C PHE A 585 -8.10 -7.32 -14.29
N THR A 586 -7.53 -6.11 -14.33
CA THR A 586 -8.22 -4.94 -14.88
C THR A 586 -8.49 -5.08 -16.36
N GLU A 587 -7.52 -5.51 -17.17
CA GLU A 587 -7.74 -5.69 -18.60
C GLU A 587 -8.94 -6.60 -18.87
N ASN A 588 -9.11 -7.68 -18.09
CA ASN A 588 -10.13 -8.70 -18.37
C ASN A 588 -11.46 -8.54 -17.59
N ILE A 589 -11.51 -7.87 -16.43
CA ILE A 589 -12.76 -7.71 -15.65
C ILE A 589 -13.85 -6.92 -16.38
N ILE A 590 -13.49 -6.07 -17.36
CA ILE A 590 -14.46 -5.37 -18.20
C ILE A 590 -14.98 -6.20 -19.39
N LYS A 591 -14.26 -7.25 -19.80
CA LYS A 591 -14.56 -8.03 -21.00
C LYS A 591 -15.76 -8.96 -20.83
N TYR A 592 -16.41 -9.35 -21.91
CA TYR A 592 -17.42 -10.42 -21.89
C TYR A 592 -16.77 -11.80 -21.85
N ARG A 593 -17.52 -12.85 -21.46
CA ARG A 593 -16.98 -14.18 -21.15
C ARG A 593 -15.98 -14.71 -22.19
N ASP A 594 -16.34 -14.66 -23.47
CA ASP A 594 -15.54 -15.28 -24.53
C ASP A 594 -14.20 -14.56 -24.78
N GLU A 595 -14.12 -13.27 -24.44
CA GLU A 595 -12.94 -12.41 -24.57
C GLU A 595 -11.95 -12.51 -23.38
N ILE A 596 -12.33 -13.17 -22.28
CA ILE A 596 -11.46 -13.32 -21.09
C ILE A 596 -10.28 -14.23 -21.43
N ASP A 597 -9.06 -13.70 -21.35
CA ASP A 597 -7.84 -14.46 -21.60
C ASP A 597 -7.39 -15.25 -20.37
N THR A 598 -7.99 -16.43 -20.17
CA THR A 598 -7.60 -17.36 -19.12
C THR A 598 -6.30 -18.12 -19.41
N TRP A 599 -5.74 -18.05 -20.64
CA TRP A 599 -4.44 -18.65 -20.96
C TRP A 599 -3.29 -17.80 -20.42
N ARG A 600 -3.38 -16.47 -20.57
CA ARG A 600 -2.43 -15.53 -19.95
C ARG A 600 -2.51 -15.55 -18.43
N LEU A 601 -3.71 -15.74 -17.84
CA LEU A 601 -3.87 -15.98 -16.40
C LEU A 601 -3.07 -17.21 -15.94
N ASP A 602 -3.27 -18.35 -16.60
CA ASP A 602 -2.59 -19.60 -16.26
C ASP A 602 -1.06 -19.50 -16.42
N TYR A 603 -0.60 -18.89 -17.52
CA TYR A 603 0.82 -18.61 -17.73
C TYR A 603 1.38 -17.73 -16.59
N MET A 604 0.76 -16.58 -16.33
CA MET A 604 1.20 -15.58 -15.35
C MET A 604 1.27 -16.14 -13.92
N LEU A 605 0.22 -16.82 -13.46
CA LEU A 605 0.19 -17.45 -12.14
C LEU A 605 1.28 -18.51 -11.97
N SER A 606 1.81 -19.09 -13.06
CA SER A 606 2.97 -20.01 -12.99
C SER A 606 4.29 -19.32 -12.67
N TRP A 607 4.40 -18.01 -12.96
CA TRP A 607 5.64 -17.24 -12.92
C TRP A 607 5.69 -16.20 -11.79
N ASP A 608 4.56 -15.83 -11.19
CA ASP A 608 4.53 -14.85 -10.09
C ASP A 608 4.84 -15.45 -8.72
N TRP A 609 4.46 -16.70 -8.43
CA TRP A 609 4.79 -17.38 -7.15
C TRP A 609 6.26 -17.22 -6.65
N PRO A 610 7.31 -17.32 -7.50
CA PRO A 610 8.71 -17.07 -7.08
C PRO A 610 9.09 -15.60 -6.86
N ARG A 611 8.16 -14.63 -7.00
CA ARG A 611 8.41 -13.18 -7.05
C ARG A 611 7.45 -12.37 -6.17
N ALA A 612 6.15 -12.62 -6.29
CA ALA A 612 5.08 -11.84 -5.69
C ALA A 612 3.95 -12.76 -5.20
N LEU A 613 3.50 -12.54 -3.96
CA LEU A 613 2.43 -13.29 -3.31
C LEU A 613 1.33 -12.39 -2.74
N LEU A 614 1.38 -11.06 -2.87
CA LEU A 614 0.29 -10.17 -2.50
C LEU A 614 -0.56 -9.86 -3.74
N TYR A 615 -1.79 -10.36 -3.75
CA TYR A 615 -2.74 -10.21 -4.85
C TYR A 615 -3.85 -9.24 -4.44
N TYR A 616 -4.19 -8.28 -5.30
CA TYR A 616 -5.11 -7.20 -5.00
C TYR A 616 -6.04 -6.88 -6.20
N PRO A 617 -7.31 -6.52 -5.98
CA PRO A 617 -8.23 -6.11 -7.04
C PRO A 617 -8.08 -4.61 -7.41
N GLY A 618 -7.27 -3.89 -6.63
CA GLY A 618 -6.91 -2.49 -6.74
C GLY A 618 -6.45 -1.94 -5.39
N ASN A 619 -5.59 -0.94 -5.43
CA ASN A 619 -4.98 -0.26 -4.29
C ASN A 619 -5.20 1.27 -4.46
N HIS A 620 -4.66 2.08 -3.56
CA HIS A 620 -4.82 3.54 -3.61
C HIS A 620 -4.29 4.18 -4.91
N ASP A 621 -3.10 3.80 -5.38
CA ASP A 621 -2.48 4.27 -6.64
C ASP A 621 -3.40 4.07 -7.85
N GLU A 622 -3.94 2.85 -7.97
CA GLU A 622 -4.82 2.41 -9.06
C GLU A 622 -6.16 3.16 -9.10
N PHE A 623 -6.54 3.80 -7.98
CA PHE A 623 -7.73 4.62 -7.85
C PHE A 623 -7.43 6.12 -7.71
N ALA A 624 -6.17 6.56 -7.71
CA ALA A 624 -5.81 7.97 -7.70
C ALA A 624 -5.92 8.60 -9.10
N ASN A 625 -5.10 8.15 -10.06
CA ASN A 625 -4.75 8.94 -11.25
C ASN A 625 -5.33 8.40 -12.58
N PRO A 626 -6.45 8.96 -13.09
CA PRO A 626 -7.00 8.59 -14.40
C PRO A 626 -6.17 9.21 -15.55
N GLY A 627 -5.03 8.61 -15.87
CA GLY A 627 -4.20 9.05 -17.00
C GLY A 627 -2.87 8.30 -17.19
N ASN A 628 -2.37 7.59 -16.19
CA ASN A 628 -1.14 6.80 -16.29
C ASN A 628 -1.42 5.47 -17.04
N PRO A 629 -0.65 5.10 -18.09
CA PRO A 629 -0.82 3.84 -18.82
C PRO A 629 -0.46 2.57 -18.01
N PHE A 630 0.03 2.70 -16.78
CA PHE A 630 0.14 1.60 -15.81
C PHE A 630 -1.04 1.58 -14.82
N GLN A 631 -1.44 2.73 -14.27
CA GLN A 631 -2.54 2.84 -13.29
C GLN A 631 -3.93 2.91 -13.99
N THR A 632 -4.22 1.92 -14.83
CA THR A 632 -4.99 2.09 -16.09
C THR A 632 -6.44 2.59 -16.04
N ARG A 633 -7.03 2.91 -14.88
CA ARG A 633 -8.41 3.46 -14.79
C ARG A 633 -8.62 4.63 -13.86
N GLY A 634 -7.95 4.72 -12.71
CA GLY A 634 -8.18 5.80 -11.74
C GLY A 634 -9.66 5.96 -11.33
N ARG A 635 -10.38 4.84 -11.15
CA ARG A 635 -11.82 4.76 -10.78
C ARG A 635 -12.12 3.46 -10.05
N TYR A 636 -12.98 3.52 -9.02
CA TYR A 636 -13.43 2.33 -8.29
C TYR A 636 -14.22 1.36 -9.20
N LEU A 637 -14.26 0.07 -8.83
CA LEU A 637 -14.84 -1.01 -9.65
C LEU A 637 -16.32 -0.77 -10.04
N ALA A 638 -17.10 -0.11 -9.19
CA ALA A 638 -18.50 0.21 -9.44
C ALA A 638 -18.73 1.16 -10.63
N GLU A 639 -17.73 1.96 -11.01
CA GLU A 639 -17.76 2.84 -12.19
C GLU A 639 -16.87 2.32 -13.33
N ALA A 640 -15.78 1.60 -13.01
CA ALA A 640 -14.86 1.05 -13.99
C ALA A 640 -15.48 -0.07 -14.85
N ILE A 641 -16.49 -0.80 -14.36
CA ILE A 641 -17.18 -1.85 -15.11
C ILE A 641 -18.45 -1.27 -15.74
N GLN A 642 -18.43 -1.06 -17.06
CA GLN A 642 -19.51 -0.39 -17.79
C GLN A 642 -20.86 -1.11 -17.69
N GLY A 643 -21.95 -0.32 -17.64
CA GLY A 643 -23.32 -0.81 -17.88
C GLY A 643 -24.18 -1.10 -16.65
N GLY A 644 -23.64 -1.01 -15.42
CA GLY A 644 -24.45 -1.10 -14.20
C GLY A 644 -23.69 -1.67 -13.00
N VAL A 645 -24.42 -1.95 -11.91
CA VAL A 645 -23.86 -2.57 -10.71
C VAL A 645 -23.67 -4.07 -10.94
N HIS A 646 -22.44 -4.49 -11.22
CA HIS A 646 -22.08 -5.88 -11.50
C HIS A 646 -21.63 -6.65 -10.24
N THR A 647 -22.43 -6.64 -9.16
CA THR A 647 -22.08 -7.27 -7.85
C THR A 647 -21.52 -8.67 -8.00
N ARG A 648 -22.20 -9.56 -8.72
CA ARG A 648 -21.74 -10.96 -8.91
C ARG A 648 -20.39 -11.06 -9.64
N LYS A 649 -20.14 -10.21 -10.64
CA LYS A 649 -18.84 -10.16 -11.32
C LYS A 649 -17.75 -9.71 -10.35
N ILE A 650 -18.03 -8.69 -9.54
CA ILE A 650 -17.13 -8.21 -8.50
C ILE A 650 -16.86 -9.32 -7.45
N GLN A 651 -17.88 -10.06 -7.00
CA GLN A 651 -17.74 -11.23 -6.11
C GLN A 651 -16.77 -12.28 -6.71
N SER A 652 -17.04 -12.80 -7.91
CA SER A 652 -16.19 -13.82 -8.54
C SER A 652 -14.75 -13.34 -8.80
N TRP A 653 -14.57 -12.11 -9.26
CA TRP A 653 -13.24 -11.60 -9.57
C TRP A 653 -12.43 -11.30 -8.30
N SER A 654 -13.06 -10.78 -7.23
CA SER A 654 -12.40 -10.66 -5.92
C SER A 654 -12.02 -12.02 -5.31
N ALA A 655 -12.84 -13.06 -5.51
CA ALA A 655 -12.51 -14.43 -5.12
C ALA A 655 -11.29 -14.96 -5.87
N LEU A 656 -11.17 -14.69 -7.18
CA LEU A 656 -9.98 -15.07 -7.96
C LEU A 656 -8.71 -14.45 -7.35
N THR A 657 -8.77 -13.17 -7.00
CA THR A 657 -7.66 -12.47 -6.35
C THR A 657 -7.29 -13.09 -5.00
N LEU A 658 -8.26 -13.27 -4.11
CA LEU A 658 -8.06 -13.82 -2.75
C LEU A 658 -7.46 -15.23 -2.77
N PHE A 659 -8.09 -16.14 -3.53
CA PHE A 659 -7.71 -17.56 -3.52
C PHE A 659 -6.49 -17.91 -4.38
N SER A 660 -5.93 -16.94 -5.12
CA SER A 660 -4.67 -17.09 -5.87
C SER A 660 -3.41 -17.13 -5.00
N SER A 661 -3.50 -16.87 -3.69
CA SER A 661 -2.33 -16.77 -2.81
C SER A 661 -2.64 -17.06 -1.33
N SER A 662 -1.81 -16.54 -0.42
CA SER A 662 -2.00 -16.50 1.04
C SER A 662 -2.00 -15.08 1.59
N TYR A 663 -1.70 -14.09 0.75
CA TYR A 663 -1.74 -12.67 1.09
C TYR A 663 -2.62 -11.93 0.09
N TYR A 664 -3.50 -11.10 0.62
CA TYR A 664 -4.50 -10.38 -0.15
C TYR A 664 -4.68 -8.97 0.44
N LEU A 665 -4.88 -7.99 -0.44
CA LEU A 665 -5.10 -6.59 -0.10
C LEU A 665 -6.27 -6.03 -0.93
N ASP A 666 -7.11 -5.22 -0.32
CA ASP A 666 -8.11 -4.41 -1.02
C ASP A 666 -8.41 -3.08 -0.29
N MET A 667 -9.34 -2.29 -0.84
CA MET A 667 -9.87 -1.09 -0.19
C MET A 667 -11.38 -1.22 0.06
N VAL A 668 -11.85 -0.75 1.23
CA VAL A 668 -13.27 -0.85 1.65
C VAL A 668 -14.23 -0.16 0.67
N GLN A 669 -13.77 0.90 -0.01
CA GLN A 669 -14.49 1.64 -1.05
C GLN A 669 -14.96 0.75 -2.23
N LEU A 670 -14.33 -0.41 -2.44
CA LEU A 670 -14.76 -1.39 -3.44
C LEU A 670 -16.03 -2.14 -3.03
N TRP A 671 -16.24 -2.33 -1.73
CA TRP A 671 -17.36 -3.11 -1.18
C TRP A 671 -18.55 -2.24 -0.82
N THR A 672 -18.34 -0.94 -0.55
CA THR A 672 -19.43 0.06 -0.51
C THR A 672 -20.05 0.29 -1.89
N LEU A 673 -19.38 -0.12 -2.97
CA LEU A 673 -19.73 0.21 -4.36
C LEU A 673 -19.90 1.73 -4.58
N GLN A 674 -19.04 2.55 -3.97
CA GLN A 674 -19.08 4.00 -4.16
C GLN A 674 -18.54 4.38 -5.55
N PRO A 675 -19.15 5.37 -6.24
CA PRO A 675 -18.67 5.87 -7.53
C PRO A 675 -17.45 6.78 -7.35
N GLY A 676 -16.84 7.19 -8.47
CA GLY A 676 -15.67 8.06 -8.47
C GLY A 676 -14.37 7.31 -8.21
N ASN A 677 -13.45 7.98 -7.52
CA ASN A 677 -12.08 7.54 -7.32
C ASN A 677 -11.48 8.14 -6.03
N LEU A 678 -10.21 7.88 -5.73
CA LEU A 678 -9.57 8.33 -4.49
C LEU A 678 -9.41 9.85 -4.44
N ASN A 679 -9.09 10.50 -5.56
CA ASN A 679 -8.97 11.96 -5.63
C ASN A 679 -10.31 12.69 -5.41
N ASN A 680 -11.43 12.20 -5.97
CA ASN A 680 -12.73 12.88 -5.94
C ASN A 680 -13.74 12.34 -4.89
N ASN A 681 -13.56 11.12 -4.39
CA ASN A 681 -14.41 10.47 -3.40
C ASN A 681 -13.59 9.48 -2.54
N SER A 682 -12.49 9.99 -1.96
CA SER A 682 -11.61 9.24 -1.05
C SER A 682 -12.36 8.57 0.12
N PRO A 683 -13.18 9.29 0.90
CA PRO A 683 -13.66 8.74 2.17
C PRO A 683 -14.70 7.65 2.00
N ILE A 684 -14.57 6.58 2.79
CA ILE A 684 -15.44 5.41 2.76
C ILE A 684 -16.88 5.84 3.03
N ASP A 685 -17.76 5.59 2.07
CA ASP A 685 -19.17 5.96 2.16
C ASP A 685 -19.95 4.90 2.96
N TRP A 686 -19.73 4.90 4.28
CA TRP A 686 -20.25 3.90 5.22
C TRP A 686 -21.78 3.73 5.17
N ALA A 687 -22.52 4.81 4.89
CA ALA A 687 -23.98 4.76 4.71
C ALA A 687 -24.43 3.83 3.57
N ARG A 688 -23.54 3.50 2.61
CA ARG A 688 -23.88 2.58 1.52
C ARG A 688 -24.12 1.14 1.99
N PHE A 689 -23.62 0.75 3.17
CA PHE A 689 -23.96 -0.53 3.78
C PHE A 689 -25.43 -0.61 4.25
N GLU A 690 -26.25 0.43 4.06
CA GLU A 690 -27.72 0.35 4.19
C GLU A 690 -28.43 -0.18 2.92
N TYR A 691 -27.78 -0.17 1.74
CA TYR A 691 -28.37 -0.67 0.50
C TYR A 691 -28.33 -2.21 0.42
N PRO A 692 -29.44 -2.92 0.12
CA PRO A 692 -29.47 -4.38 0.12
C PRO A 692 -28.44 -5.04 -0.81
N GLU A 693 -28.22 -4.49 -2.01
CA GLU A 693 -27.24 -5.01 -2.96
C GLU A 693 -25.78 -4.81 -2.51
N VAL A 694 -25.54 -3.82 -1.63
CA VAL A 694 -24.25 -3.61 -0.96
C VAL A 694 -24.11 -4.56 0.22
N GLN A 695 -25.19 -4.82 0.97
CA GLN A 695 -25.21 -5.79 2.07
C GLN A 695 -24.94 -7.23 1.58
N GLU A 696 -25.61 -7.66 0.51
CA GLU A 696 -25.40 -8.98 -0.12
C GLU A 696 -23.95 -9.16 -0.60
N LEU A 697 -23.35 -8.11 -1.19
CA LEU A 697 -21.93 -8.10 -1.58
C LEU A 697 -21.02 -8.15 -0.35
N ALA A 698 -21.20 -7.24 0.61
CA ALA A 698 -20.32 -7.07 1.76
C ALA A 698 -20.35 -8.29 2.71
N GLN A 699 -21.52 -8.92 2.88
CA GLN A 699 -21.66 -10.15 3.66
C GLN A 699 -20.92 -11.30 2.96
N PHE A 700 -21.06 -11.46 1.63
CA PHE A 700 -20.26 -12.43 0.87
C PHE A 700 -18.75 -12.15 1.00
N GLN A 701 -18.31 -10.90 0.91
CA GLN A 701 -16.90 -10.53 1.10
C GLN A 701 -16.41 -10.91 2.50
N SER A 702 -17.16 -10.57 3.56
CA SER A 702 -16.79 -10.91 4.95
C SER A 702 -16.70 -12.42 5.16
N ASP A 703 -17.68 -13.19 4.70
CA ASP A 703 -17.69 -14.65 4.85
C ASP A 703 -16.59 -15.32 4.02
N MET A 704 -16.33 -14.83 2.81
CA MET A 704 -15.25 -15.29 1.94
C MET A 704 -13.86 -15.01 2.54
N LYS A 705 -13.66 -13.81 3.10
CA LYS A 705 -12.42 -13.41 3.81
C LYS A 705 -12.19 -14.24 5.07
N ARG A 706 -13.24 -14.45 5.88
CA ARG A 706 -13.21 -15.35 7.06
C ARG A 706 -12.87 -16.79 6.68
N PHE A 707 -13.46 -17.31 5.61
CA PHE A 707 -13.18 -18.65 5.11
C PHE A 707 -11.70 -18.82 4.72
N PHE A 708 -11.15 -17.85 3.99
CA PHE A 708 -9.71 -17.81 3.64
C PHE A 708 -8.81 -17.72 4.87
N ALA A 709 -9.11 -16.82 5.82
CA ALA A 709 -8.30 -16.61 7.02
C ALA A 709 -8.34 -17.80 8.00
N THR A 710 -9.43 -18.59 8.03
CA THR A 710 -9.61 -19.68 9.01
C THR A 710 -9.26 -21.08 8.49
N GLU A 711 -9.37 -21.37 7.19
CA GLU A 711 -8.96 -22.66 6.64
C GLU A 711 -7.43 -22.68 6.41
N ALA A 712 -6.69 -23.32 7.33
CA ALA A 712 -5.22 -23.39 7.36
C ALA A 712 -4.55 -23.87 6.05
N ALA A 713 -5.29 -24.51 5.14
CA ALA A 713 -4.83 -24.83 3.79
C ALA A 713 -4.41 -23.57 2.97
N PHE A 714 -4.93 -22.39 3.32
CA PHE A 714 -4.54 -21.11 2.73
C PHE A 714 -3.30 -20.47 3.37
N ALA A 715 -2.77 -20.99 4.48
CA ALA A 715 -1.62 -20.40 5.16
C ALA A 715 -0.33 -20.43 4.31
N PRO A 716 0.59 -19.45 4.47
CA PRO A 716 1.89 -19.42 3.78
C PRO A 716 2.72 -20.69 3.89
N TYR A 717 2.72 -21.36 5.06
CA TYR A 717 3.43 -22.64 5.25
C TYR A 717 2.75 -23.83 4.52
N ASN A 718 1.51 -23.64 4.06
CA ASN A 718 0.77 -24.56 3.18
C ASN A 718 0.71 -24.05 1.72
N VAL A 719 1.57 -23.08 1.34
CA VAL A 719 1.92 -22.79 -0.09
C VAL A 719 2.99 -23.75 -0.60
N HIS A 720 3.72 -24.41 0.32
CA HIS A 720 4.50 -25.59 0.00
C HIS A 720 3.66 -26.59 -0.80
N HIS A 721 4.26 -27.16 -1.85
CA HIS A 721 3.73 -28.31 -2.59
C HIS A 721 2.32 -28.09 -3.18
N ASN A 722 2.26 -27.69 -4.45
CA ASN A 722 1.04 -27.78 -5.26
C ASN A 722 -0.19 -27.02 -4.70
N MET A 723 -0.20 -25.68 -4.84
CA MET A 723 -1.46 -25.01 -5.16
C MET A 723 -1.90 -25.52 -6.54
N LEU A 724 -2.76 -26.53 -6.52
CA LEU A 724 -3.19 -27.29 -7.68
C LEU A 724 -4.30 -26.49 -8.37
N ARG A 725 -3.91 -25.60 -9.28
CA ARG A 725 -4.91 -24.92 -10.11
C ARG A 725 -5.23 -25.72 -11.37
N TRP A 726 -6.51 -25.73 -11.71
CA TRP A 726 -7.02 -26.14 -13.02
C TRP A 726 -7.82 -24.99 -13.60
N VAL A 727 -7.60 -24.70 -14.89
CA VAL A 727 -8.30 -23.64 -15.62
C VAL A 727 -9.15 -24.30 -16.72
N ASP A 728 -10.46 -24.14 -16.62
CA ASP A 728 -11.39 -24.46 -17.70
C ASP A 728 -11.44 -23.26 -18.66
N HIS A 729 -10.63 -23.31 -19.71
CA HIS A 729 -10.55 -22.25 -20.71
C HIS A 729 -11.82 -22.13 -21.58
N GLU A 730 -12.68 -23.16 -21.63
CA GLU A 730 -13.94 -23.13 -22.37
C GLU A 730 -15.04 -22.45 -21.54
N ASN A 731 -15.26 -22.91 -20.30
CA ASN A 731 -16.29 -22.33 -19.44
C ASN A 731 -15.85 -21.00 -18.78
N LYS A 732 -14.54 -20.72 -18.73
CA LYS A 732 -13.88 -19.62 -18.00
C LYS A 732 -13.97 -19.78 -16.48
N VAL A 733 -13.82 -21.03 -16.01
CA VAL A 733 -13.80 -21.35 -14.58
C VAL A 733 -12.36 -21.61 -14.14
N VAL A 734 -11.96 -21.07 -12.99
CA VAL A 734 -10.70 -21.37 -12.32
C VAL A 734 -11.01 -22.19 -11.07
N VAL A 735 -10.30 -23.30 -10.88
CA VAL A 735 -10.44 -24.14 -9.68
C VAL A 735 -9.09 -24.22 -8.98
N PHE A 736 -9.03 -23.78 -7.72
CA PHE A 736 -7.86 -23.94 -6.85
C PHE A 736 -8.08 -25.11 -5.89
N GLU A 737 -7.12 -26.03 -5.83
CA GLU A 737 -6.99 -27.02 -4.75
C GLU A 737 -5.83 -26.59 -3.82
N ARG A 738 -6.16 -26.40 -2.54
CA ARG A 738 -5.24 -26.13 -1.43
C ARG A 738 -5.27 -27.27 -0.43
N ILE A 739 -4.17 -27.46 0.29
CA ILE A 739 -3.95 -28.62 1.17
C ILE A 739 -3.40 -28.12 2.50
N ASP A 740 -4.02 -28.50 3.61
CA ASP A 740 -3.33 -28.46 4.90
C ASP A 740 -2.52 -29.76 5.05
N PHE A 741 -1.19 -29.65 5.00
CA PHE A 741 -0.31 -30.82 5.05
C PHE A 741 -0.31 -31.51 6.43
N ALA A 742 -0.58 -30.76 7.50
CA ALA A 742 -0.60 -31.28 8.86
C ALA A 742 -1.75 -32.28 9.11
N THR A 743 -2.91 -32.10 8.46
CA THR A 743 -4.06 -33.01 8.54
C THR A 743 -4.31 -33.82 7.27
N GLY A 744 -3.80 -33.37 6.13
CA GLY A 744 -4.16 -33.88 4.80
C GLY A 744 -5.47 -33.33 4.23
N ARG A 745 -6.12 -32.37 4.90
CA ARG A 745 -7.38 -31.76 4.47
C ARG A 745 -7.20 -31.00 3.15
N ARG A 746 -8.05 -31.33 2.18
CA ARG A 746 -8.16 -30.59 0.91
C ARG A 746 -9.29 -29.58 0.96
N VAL A 747 -9.01 -28.41 0.41
CA VAL A 747 -9.98 -27.33 0.16
C VAL A 747 -9.97 -27.04 -1.33
N TYR A 748 -11.14 -27.11 -1.97
CA TYR A 748 -11.32 -26.74 -3.37
C TYR A 748 -12.11 -25.44 -3.45
N VAL A 749 -11.71 -24.49 -4.30
CA VAL A 749 -12.53 -23.32 -4.62
C VAL A 749 -12.67 -23.21 -6.14
N ALA A 750 -13.91 -23.28 -6.64
CA ALA A 750 -14.26 -23.10 -8.05
C ALA A 750 -14.87 -21.70 -8.26
N ILE A 751 -14.35 -20.99 -9.27
CA ILE A 751 -14.59 -19.56 -9.50
C ILE A 751 -14.93 -19.37 -10.98
N ASN A 752 -16.21 -19.13 -11.29
CA ASN A 752 -16.67 -18.88 -12.65
C ASN A 752 -16.45 -17.40 -13.00
N LEU A 753 -15.57 -17.10 -13.94
CA LEU A 753 -15.32 -15.73 -14.40
C LEU A 753 -16.31 -15.29 -15.50
N GLY A 754 -17.19 -16.19 -15.95
CA GLY A 754 -18.13 -15.96 -17.05
C GLY A 754 -19.56 -15.61 -16.62
N ASP A 755 -20.27 -14.98 -17.56
CA ASP A 755 -21.68 -14.56 -17.49
C ASP A 755 -22.70 -15.72 -17.56
N ARG A 756 -22.24 -16.96 -17.78
CA ARG A 756 -23.07 -18.15 -17.94
C ARG A 756 -23.03 -19.05 -16.70
N ALA A 757 -24.21 -19.42 -16.19
CA ALA A 757 -24.36 -20.46 -15.17
C ALA A 757 -24.18 -21.87 -15.75
N ILE A 758 -23.76 -22.80 -14.90
CA ILE A 758 -23.46 -24.20 -15.25
C ILE A 758 -24.14 -25.10 -14.21
N ASP A 759 -25.21 -25.78 -14.64
CA ASP A 759 -26.10 -26.51 -13.71
C ASP A 759 -25.47 -27.76 -13.07
N HIS A 760 -24.51 -28.35 -13.77
CA HIS A 760 -23.83 -29.60 -13.43
C HIS A 760 -22.31 -29.44 -13.63
N TYR A 761 -21.70 -28.43 -12.99
CA TYR A 761 -20.26 -28.23 -13.07
C TYR A 761 -19.52 -29.31 -12.29
N LYS A 762 -18.39 -29.79 -12.83
CA LYS A 762 -17.63 -30.90 -12.26
C LYS A 762 -16.19 -30.52 -11.94
N ILE A 763 -15.70 -31.00 -10.79
CA ILE A 763 -14.28 -30.90 -10.42
C ILE A 763 -13.73 -32.27 -9.99
N GLY A 764 -12.46 -32.53 -10.31
CA GLY A 764 -11.75 -33.71 -9.84
C GLY A 764 -11.22 -33.50 -8.41
N VAL A 765 -11.59 -34.39 -7.49
CA VAL A 765 -11.21 -34.34 -6.06
C VAL A 765 -10.40 -35.56 -5.62
N HIS A 766 -10.02 -35.61 -4.34
CA HIS A 766 -9.35 -36.72 -3.70
C HIS A 766 -9.60 -36.70 -2.19
N PRO A 767 -9.68 -37.85 -1.47
CA PRO A 767 -9.77 -39.22 -1.98
C PRO A 767 -11.19 -39.55 -2.47
N ASP A 768 -11.38 -40.77 -2.97
CA ASP A 768 -12.68 -41.22 -3.49
C ASP A 768 -13.67 -41.60 -2.37
N GLY A 769 -14.97 -41.42 -2.63
CA GLY A 769 -16.04 -41.54 -1.64
C GLY A 769 -15.92 -40.61 -0.44
N ALA A 770 -15.14 -39.52 -0.50
CA ALA A 770 -14.94 -38.60 0.62
C ALA A 770 -16.07 -37.56 0.71
N SER A 771 -16.33 -37.10 1.92
CA SER A 771 -17.39 -36.14 2.24
C SER A 771 -16.84 -34.72 2.26
N PHE A 772 -17.48 -33.84 1.50
CA PHE A 772 -17.13 -32.43 1.37
C PHE A 772 -18.28 -31.56 1.83
N ARG A 773 -17.98 -30.55 2.64
CA ARG A 773 -18.93 -29.50 3.03
C ARG A 773 -18.79 -28.32 2.07
N MET A 774 -19.90 -27.88 1.47
CA MET A 774 -19.99 -26.59 0.80
C MET A 774 -19.88 -25.49 1.88
N ALA A 775 -18.71 -24.90 1.98
CA ALA A 775 -18.31 -23.96 3.03
C ALA A 775 -18.46 -22.50 2.60
N LEU A 776 -18.42 -22.24 1.30
CA LEU A 776 -18.71 -20.96 0.66
C LEU A 776 -19.56 -21.25 -0.58
N ASP A 777 -20.67 -20.56 -0.76
CA ASP A 777 -21.48 -20.65 -1.98
C ASP A 777 -22.15 -19.31 -2.27
N SER A 778 -21.73 -18.65 -3.36
CA SER A 778 -22.32 -17.39 -3.83
C SER A 778 -23.80 -17.50 -4.21
N ASP A 779 -24.32 -18.71 -4.46
CA ASP A 779 -25.73 -18.91 -4.78
C ASP A 779 -26.63 -18.98 -3.53
N LEU A 780 -26.12 -18.83 -2.29
CA LEU A 780 -27.00 -18.73 -1.13
C LEU A 780 -27.92 -17.49 -1.20
N LEU A 781 -29.14 -17.63 -0.67
CA LEU A 781 -30.14 -16.56 -0.58
C LEU A 781 -29.63 -15.31 0.16
N ALA A 782 -28.65 -15.45 1.06
CA ALA A 782 -28.03 -14.36 1.79
C ALA A 782 -27.11 -13.45 0.93
N TYR A 783 -26.77 -13.88 -0.28
CA TYR A 783 -25.92 -13.16 -1.23
C TYR A 783 -26.64 -12.85 -2.55
N GLY A 784 -27.98 -12.84 -2.53
CA GLY A 784 -28.82 -12.63 -3.71
C GLY A 784 -28.89 -13.83 -4.67
N GLY A 785 -28.53 -15.03 -4.23
CA GLY A 785 -28.61 -16.29 -4.99
C GLY A 785 -29.95 -17.02 -4.89
N ALA A 786 -30.02 -18.28 -5.33
CA ALA A 786 -31.24 -19.10 -5.35
C ALA A 786 -31.15 -20.44 -4.56
N ALA A 787 -30.00 -20.74 -3.96
CA ALA A 787 -29.69 -21.90 -3.11
C ALA A 787 -29.92 -23.26 -3.78
N HIS A 788 -29.37 -23.46 -4.98
CA HIS A 788 -29.44 -24.74 -5.71
C HIS A 788 -28.60 -25.87 -5.08
N ASN A 789 -27.50 -25.53 -4.40
CA ASN A 789 -26.54 -26.50 -3.89
C ASN A 789 -26.96 -27.15 -2.57
N GLN A 790 -26.40 -28.33 -2.32
CA GLN A 790 -26.51 -29.01 -1.02
C GLN A 790 -25.27 -28.68 -0.17
N GLU A 791 -25.47 -28.50 1.14
CA GLU A 791 -24.38 -28.24 2.10
C GLU A 791 -23.36 -29.40 2.14
N TRP A 792 -23.80 -30.63 1.83
CA TRP A 792 -23.00 -31.85 1.93
C TRP A 792 -22.98 -32.61 0.62
N LEU A 793 -21.78 -32.87 0.12
CA LEU A 793 -21.52 -33.67 -1.08
C LEU A 793 -20.62 -34.85 -0.74
N THR A 794 -20.70 -35.92 -1.53
CA THR A 794 -19.79 -37.07 -1.45
C THR A 794 -19.22 -37.33 -2.82
N SER A 795 -17.90 -37.46 -2.93
CA SER A 795 -17.25 -37.68 -4.21
C SER A 795 -17.56 -39.08 -4.76
N ASP A 796 -18.01 -39.18 -6.00
CA ASP A 796 -18.18 -40.46 -6.69
C ASP A 796 -17.21 -40.54 -7.87
N ASN A 797 -16.50 -41.66 -8.01
CA ASN A 797 -15.44 -41.86 -9.01
C ASN A 797 -14.39 -40.72 -9.02
N ARG A 798 -14.11 -40.11 -7.85
CA ARG A 798 -13.27 -38.91 -7.65
C ARG A 798 -13.79 -37.60 -8.27
N GLU A 799 -15.07 -37.50 -8.62
CA GLU A 799 -15.70 -36.25 -9.05
C GLU A 799 -16.61 -35.68 -7.95
N LEU A 800 -16.75 -34.35 -7.91
CA LEU A 800 -17.91 -33.66 -7.34
C LEU A 800 -18.67 -32.96 -8.46
N GLU A 801 -20.00 -32.92 -8.35
CA GLU A 801 -20.91 -32.25 -9.28
C GLU A 801 -21.80 -31.27 -8.49
N PHE A 802 -21.89 -30.02 -8.93
CA PHE A 802 -22.64 -28.95 -8.25
C PHE A 802 -23.09 -27.84 -9.22
N PHE A 803 -24.04 -27.01 -8.78
CA PHE A 803 -24.47 -25.82 -9.50
C PHE A 803 -23.43 -24.71 -9.31
N LEU A 804 -22.93 -24.15 -10.41
CA LEU A 804 -22.04 -22.99 -10.40
C LEU A 804 -22.68 -21.84 -11.20
N GLY A 805 -23.18 -20.84 -10.47
CA GLY A 805 -23.90 -19.71 -11.05
C GLY A 805 -23.08 -18.86 -12.02
N SER A 806 -23.75 -17.97 -12.75
CA SER A 806 -23.08 -16.93 -13.54
C SER A 806 -22.34 -15.97 -12.60
N TYR A 807 -21.03 -15.81 -12.85
CA TYR A 807 -20.10 -15.22 -11.90
C TYR A 807 -20.14 -15.85 -10.49
N GLY A 808 -20.38 -17.16 -10.41
CA GLY A 808 -20.48 -17.90 -9.15
C GLY A 808 -19.14 -18.35 -8.55
N VAL A 809 -19.14 -18.55 -7.24
CA VAL A 809 -18.02 -19.03 -6.42
C VAL A 809 -18.50 -20.14 -5.48
N ALA A 810 -17.80 -21.28 -5.47
CA ALA A 810 -18.11 -22.43 -4.61
C ALA A 810 -16.84 -22.94 -3.91
N GLY A 811 -16.83 -22.96 -2.58
CA GLY A 811 -15.73 -23.43 -1.73
C GLY A 811 -16.12 -24.71 -0.98
N LEU A 812 -15.31 -25.75 -1.13
CA LEU A 812 -15.60 -27.13 -0.70
C LEU A 812 -14.47 -27.65 0.20
N VAL A 813 -14.81 -28.02 1.44
CA VAL A 813 -13.83 -28.47 2.45
C VAL A 813 -14.02 -29.95 2.79
N GLN A 814 -12.97 -30.74 2.65
CA GLN A 814 -12.94 -32.16 3.01
C GLN A 814 -13.14 -32.37 4.52
N GLN A 815 -14.07 -33.25 4.91
CA GLN A 815 -14.42 -33.49 6.32
C GLN A 815 -14.02 -34.89 6.84
N ASP A 816 -13.87 -35.89 5.98
CA ASP A 816 -13.43 -37.24 6.34
C ASP A 816 -12.25 -37.71 5.48
N LYS A 817 -11.72 -38.93 5.76
CA LYS A 817 -10.58 -39.54 5.05
C LYS A 817 -9.34 -38.62 4.99
N LEU A 818 -9.10 -37.91 6.10
CA LEU A 818 -7.95 -37.06 6.32
C LEU A 818 -6.74 -37.92 6.70
N GLU A 819 -5.68 -37.87 5.89
CA GLU A 819 -4.41 -38.57 6.12
C GLU A 819 -3.25 -37.55 5.98
N PRO A 820 -2.52 -37.21 7.07
CA PRO A 820 -1.43 -36.23 7.03
C PRO A 820 -0.41 -36.51 5.94
N ILE A 821 -0.09 -35.48 5.15
CA ILE A 821 0.75 -35.62 3.97
C ILE A 821 2.16 -35.21 4.36
N VAL A 822 3.02 -36.22 4.60
CA VAL A 822 4.45 -35.99 4.76
C VAL A 822 5.01 -35.46 3.44
N ALA A 823 5.43 -34.20 3.43
CA ALA A 823 6.26 -33.68 2.37
C ALA A 823 7.60 -34.44 2.36
N GLU A 824 7.76 -35.39 1.45
CA GLU A 824 9.05 -36.06 1.26
C GLU A 824 10.09 -35.01 0.86
N THR A 825 11.12 -34.85 1.68
CA THR A 825 12.20 -33.90 1.44
C THR A 825 12.99 -34.31 0.20
N ALA A 826 12.72 -33.66 -0.94
CA ALA A 826 13.56 -33.74 -2.12
C ALA A 826 15.01 -33.46 -1.72
N SER A 827 15.90 -34.42 -1.98
CA SER A 827 17.15 -34.53 -1.24
C SER A 827 18.16 -33.44 -1.59
N SER A 828 18.33 -32.47 -0.70
CA SER A 828 19.60 -31.79 -0.36
C SER A 828 20.54 -31.42 -1.52
N GLY A 829 19.98 -31.04 -2.68
CA GLY A 829 20.74 -30.38 -3.73
C GLY A 829 21.08 -28.98 -3.25
N GLY A 830 22.36 -28.60 -3.35
CA GLY A 830 22.72 -27.18 -3.26
C GLY A 830 22.10 -26.39 -4.41
N PRO A 831 22.12 -25.04 -4.37
CA PRO A 831 21.67 -24.22 -5.49
C PRO A 831 22.41 -24.64 -6.77
N ASP A 832 21.64 -24.90 -7.83
CA ASP A 832 22.17 -25.39 -9.10
C ASP A 832 23.06 -24.30 -9.75
N PRO A 833 24.36 -24.56 -9.99
CA PRO A 833 25.26 -23.57 -10.58
C PRO A 833 24.95 -23.24 -12.05
N GLU A 834 24.04 -23.96 -12.73
CA GLU A 834 23.58 -23.59 -14.08
C GLU A 834 22.43 -22.56 -14.09
N PHE A 835 21.91 -22.13 -12.94
CA PHE A 835 20.79 -21.17 -12.87
C PHE A 835 21.17 -19.75 -13.31
N ARG A 836 21.17 -19.51 -14.62
CA ARG A 836 21.34 -18.19 -15.25
C ARG A 836 19.98 -17.48 -15.39
N PRO A 837 19.94 -16.14 -15.36
CA PRO A 837 18.71 -15.39 -15.59
C PRO A 837 18.16 -15.66 -17.00
N VAL A 838 16.84 -15.74 -17.10
CA VAL A 838 16.11 -16.00 -18.35
C VAL A 838 16.24 -14.82 -19.32
N ASP A 839 16.59 -15.10 -20.58
CA ASP A 839 16.61 -14.06 -21.62
C ASP A 839 15.18 -13.63 -21.98
N TRP A 840 14.81 -12.45 -21.47
CA TRP A 840 13.51 -11.84 -21.69
C TRP A 840 13.28 -11.41 -23.15
N TYR A 841 14.34 -11.11 -23.92
CA TYR A 841 14.22 -10.75 -25.32
C TYR A 841 13.90 -11.96 -26.19
N ALA A 842 14.49 -13.12 -25.88
CA ALA A 842 14.16 -14.38 -26.55
C ALA A 842 12.69 -14.77 -26.36
N ILE A 843 12.19 -14.75 -25.11
CA ILE A 843 10.77 -15.06 -24.83
C ILE A 843 9.83 -14.03 -25.47
N ARG A 844 10.17 -12.74 -25.43
CA ARG A 844 9.36 -11.69 -26.07
C ARG A 844 9.30 -11.84 -27.59
N ALA A 845 10.39 -12.30 -28.22
CA ALA A 845 10.40 -12.62 -29.64
C ALA A 845 9.53 -13.84 -29.96
N GLU A 846 9.57 -14.88 -29.13
CA GLU A 846 8.77 -16.10 -29.33
C GLU A 846 7.26 -15.87 -29.13
N LEU A 847 6.86 -15.11 -28.11
CA LEU A 847 5.45 -14.71 -27.92
C LEU A 847 4.93 -13.93 -29.14
N LYS A 848 5.71 -12.96 -29.61
CA LYS A 848 5.39 -12.16 -30.80
C LYS A 848 5.31 -13.00 -32.08
N ALA A 849 6.15 -14.03 -32.20
CA ALA A 849 6.11 -14.99 -33.31
C ALA A 849 4.89 -15.93 -33.24
N ARG A 850 4.33 -16.15 -32.05
CA ARG A 850 3.09 -16.91 -31.80
C ARG A 850 1.82 -16.04 -31.90
N GLY A 851 1.95 -14.73 -32.09
CA GLY A 851 0.83 -13.78 -32.24
C GLY A 851 0.29 -13.17 -30.94
N PHE A 852 1.11 -13.17 -29.88
CA PHE A 852 0.82 -12.52 -28.58
C PHE A 852 1.66 -11.24 -28.38
#